data_AF-A0A7C1BY52-F1
#
_entry.id   AF-A0A7C1BY52-F1
#
_cell.length_a   1.000
_cell.length_b   1.000
_cell.length_c   1.000
_cell.angle_alpha   90.00
_cell.angle_beta   90.00
_cell.angle_gamma   90.00
#
_symmetry.space_group_name_H-M   'P 1'
#
loop_
_entity.id
_entity.type
_entity.pdbx_description
1 polymer ?
#
loop_
_entity_poly.entity_id
_entity_poly.type
_entity_poly.pdbx_seq_one_letter_code
_entity_poly.pdbx_strand_id
1 'polypeptide(L)'
;DKFNKKHAISYYIHKPDSTEKVKAYLGIDVGSISTNLAVTDEEDRLLAKRYLMTAGRPIEAVKRGLDEIGTEVGGTVNICGVGTTGSGRYMIADFVGADIVKNEITAQAEAAIKIDPGVDTILEIGGQDSKYISIRDGVIVDFEMNKACAAGTGSFLEEQAEKLDISVKEEFANTAFQSKRPCSLGERCTVFMENSLLSKQQRGAPKEDLVSGLSYSIVQNYVNRVVGDRPIGDKVFFQGGVAFNKSVIAAFEKYLDKNIIVPPHHDVTGAIGMAMIAKKHVNGNGSSASSFKGFDLSKRSYAIKSFECKGCDNICEINRVKLEGEETPLYYGSRCEKYDVKRKANEEEVKAMPDLFKERADLLEKTHKRYLEKPYGGNGKIRPRIGIPRIFFFHDLLPYWSTLLWELGFEVVLSSSTNRQIINKGLENIITESCYPHKIAHGHIKDLIDKEVDAVFLPSFINYNANGEAVRSYACPYAQTMPYIAEVAFDKLDIIKPAINMEYGSRHVAGEVFRSLKKFKISRSAFNRAMTMAESAQKEFNTAINERGKDVIGKINERTIVIVGRSYNAFDPGINLEIPKKLSALGVFSIPQDFLPVDSIDISGKWPNMYWRSGQNILKSAEIIKANPKLFALYIGNFSCGPDSFIHRYFNERMAGKPFLQIEIDEHSADAGVITRCEAFLDSISGRDDIPVNKFETLNIISINKGTTGKTVYLPRMSDHAFGLAAAFRMCGLNAEVMDAPSMGSLKIGRRHVSGKECYPCAITTGDMVKKTLSNDFDHKNSVFFMPSGTGPCRFGQYNILQRLVLDDMGLSHVPIYSPNQDGSFYTELGIVGNDFTKQAWRGIVAIDLLMKCLHETRPYEVHKGDTEGLYYEYLFKVYDLLQDKSSDIPALLNEIRRSFST
;
A
#
# COMPACT_ATOMS: atom_id res chain seq x y z
N ASP A 1 -26.82 26.10 16.04
CA ASP A 1 -27.78 26.69 15.08
C ASP A 1 -27.24 27.01 13.70
N LYS A 2 -26.24 27.90 13.53
CA LYS A 2 -25.68 28.22 12.20
C LYS A 2 -25.21 26.97 11.42
N PHE A 3 -24.49 26.08 12.10
CA PHE A 3 -24.06 24.79 11.53
C PHE A 3 -25.24 23.92 11.08
N ASN A 4 -26.27 23.78 11.91
CA ASN A 4 -27.46 22.98 11.59
C ASN A 4 -28.25 23.55 10.40
N LYS A 5 -28.31 24.87 10.23
CA LYS A 5 -28.92 25.51 9.06
C LYS A 5 -28.10 25.29 7.79
N LYS A 6 -26.77 25.40 7.90
CA LYS A 6 -25.83 25.16 6.79
C LYS A 6 -25.94 23.72 6.24
N HIS A 7 -26.08 22.75 7.14
CA HIS A 7 -26.16 21.32 6.83
C HIS A 7 -27.60 20.78 6.85
N ALA A 8 -28.58 21.62 6.52
CA ALA A 8 -29.96 21.18 6.32
C ALA A 8 -30.10 20.57 4.92
N ILE A 9 -30.56 19.32 4.83
CA ILE A 9 -30.63 18.55 3.59
C ILE A 9 -32.09 18.35 3.20
N SER A 10 -32.41 18.60 1.93
CA SER A 10 -33.71 18.24 1.35
C SER A 10 -33.69 16.77 0.93
N TYR A 11 -34.69 16.01 1.36
CA TYR A 11 -34.95 14.64 0.92
C TYR A 11 -36.22 14.54 0.08
N TYR A 12 -36.49 15.57 -0.72
CA TYR A 12 -37.67 15.62 -1.56
C TYR A 12 -37.68 14.46 -2.57
N ILE A 13 -38.76 13.68 -2.56
CA ILE A 13 -39.04 12.62 -3.53
C ILE A 13 -40.12 13.15 -4.49
N HIS A 14 -39.84 13.09 -5.78
CA HIS A 14 -40.76 13.56 -6.81
C HIS A 14 -41.93 12.57 -6.97
N LYS A 15 -43.15 13.10 -6.95
CA LYS A 15 -44.37 12.35 -7.23
C LYS A 15 -44.92 12.83 -8.58
N PRO A 16 -44.97 11.97 -9.60
CA PRO A 16 -45.52 12.37 -10.90
C PRO A 16 -47.03 12.63 -10.78
N ASP A 17 -47.49 13.75 -11.35
CA ASP A 17 -48.92 14.12 -11.40
C ASP A 17 -49.66 13.52 -12.61
N SER A 18 -49.03 12.58 -13.33
CA SER A 18 -49.58 11.99 -14.57
C SER A 18 -50.43 10.74 -14.32
N THR A 19 -51.47 10.57 -15.15
CA THR A 19 -52.27 9.34 -15.22
C THR A 19 -51.62 8.24 -16.06
N GLU A 20 -50.63 8.58 -16.89
CA GLU A 20 -49.83 7.65 -17.67
C GLU A 20 -48.57 7.21 -16.92
N LYS A 21 -48.13 5.97 -17.16
CA LYS A 21 -46.90 5.45 -16.55
C LYS A 21 -45.69 6.21 -17.05
N VAL A 22 -44.92 6.77 -16.13
CA VAL A 22 -43.69 7.51 -16.44
C VAL A 22 -42.55 6.51 -16.71
N LYS A 23 -41.75 6.78 -17.74
CA LYS A 23 -40.51 6.02 -17.98
C LYS A 23 -39.53 6.24 -16.84
N ALA A 24 -39.03 5.15 -16.27
CA ALA A 24 -38.16 5.19 -15.11
C ALA A 24 -37.01 4.19 -15.23
N TYR A 25 -35.99 4.38 -14.41
CA TYR A 25 -34.78 3.58 -14.39
C TYR A 25 -34.49 3.19 -12.94
N LEU A 26 -34.11 1.94 -12.73
CA LEU A 26 -33.82 1.40 -11.40
C LEU A 26 -32.32 1.19 -11.25
N GLY A 27 -31.75 1.79 -10.21
CA GLY A 27 -30.41 1.49 -9.76
C GLY A 27 -30.44 0.71 -8.46
N ILE A 28 -29.57 -0.30 -8.36
CA ILE A 28 -29.41 -1.13 -7.17
C ILE A 28 -27.94 -1.14 -6.78
N ASP A 29 -27.63 -0.69 -5.58
CA ASP A 29 -26.29 -0.68 -5.00
C ASP A 29 -26.25 -1.67 -3.83
N VAL A 30 -25.52 -2.76 -4.02
CA VAL A 30 -25.52 -3.92 -3.11
C VAL A 30 -24.18 -3.97 -2.40
N GLY A 31 -24.12 -3.33 -1.24
CA GLY A 31 -22.96 -3.34 -0.36
C GLY A 31 -23.01 -4.47 0.67
N SER A 32 -21.89 -4.64 1.36
CA SER A 32 -21.69 -5.66 2.41
C SER A 32 -22.60 -5.44 3.63
N ILE A 33 -22.85 -4.17 3.98
CA ILE A 33 -23.67 -3.76 5.12
C ILE A 33 -25.06 -3.30 4.69
N SER A 34 -25.15 -2.51 3.61
CA SER A 34 -26.40 -1.92 3.14
C SER A 34 -26.69 -2.27 1.69
N THR A 35 -27.96 -2.40 1.37
CA THR A 35 -28.52 -2.56 0.02
C THR A 35 -29.44 -1.38 -0.26
N ASN A 36 -29.12 -0.64 -1.32
CA ASN A 36 -29.77 0.60 -1.69
C ASN A 36 -30.47 0.44 -3.04
N LEU A 37 -31.71 0.88 -3.13
CA LEU A 37 -32.46 0.92 -4.39
C LEU A 37 -32.92 2.35 -4.64
N ALA A 38 -32.84 2.81 -5.90
CA ALA A 38 -33.32 4.12 -6.31
C ALA A 38 -34.00 4.03 -7.68
N VAL A 39 -35.17 4.65 -7.81
CA VAL A 39 -35.91 4.77 -9.07
C VAL A 39 -35.89 6.24 -9.50
N THR A 40 -35.42 6.51 -10.71
CA THR A 40 -35.38 7.87 -11.28
C THR A 40 -36.18 7.93 -12.59
N ASP A 41 -36.74 9.09 -12.92
CA ASP A 41 -37.38 9.32 -14.22
C ASP A 41 -36.38 9.71 -15.34
N GLU A 42 -36.87 10.06 -16.53
CA GLU A 42 -36.04 10.50 -17.67
C GLU A 42 -35.25 11.79 -17.38
N GLU A 43 -35.72 12.62 -16.45
CA GLU A 43 -35.11 13.89 -16.06
C GLU A 43 -34.14 13.74 -14.87
N ASP A 44 -33.87 12.50 -14.44
CA ASP A 44 -33.05 12.15 -13.29
C ASP A 44 -33.65 12.55 -11.93
N ARG A 45 -34.96 12.81 -11.84
CA ARG A 45 -35.64 13.09 -10.57
C ARG A 45 -35.92 11.77 -9.84
N LEU A 46 -35.66 11.75 -8.54
CA LEU A 46 -35.87 10.57 -7.70
C LEU A 46 -37.37 10.35 -7.41
N LEU A 47 -37.90 9.19 -7.81
CA LEU A 47 -39.29 8.78 -7.63
C LEU A 47 -39.51 7.91 -6.39
N ALA A 48 -38.53 7.07 -6.06
CA ALA A 48 -38.56 6.21 -4.87
C ALA A 48 -37.14 5.80 -4.49
N LYS A 49 -36.90 5.57 -3.19
CA LYS A 49 -35.64 4.99 -2.70
C LYS A 49 -35.84 4.05 -1.52
N ARG A 50 -34.91 3.11 -1.33
CA ARG A 50 -34.78 2.28 -0.11
C ARG A 50 -33.33 2.18 0.32
N TYR A 51 -33.10 2.27 1.62
CA TYR A 51 -31.85 1.97 2.29
C TYR A 51 -32.12 0.83 3.27
N LEU A 52 -31.63 -0.37 2.97
CA LEU A 52 -31.90 -1.59 3.73
C LEU A 52 -30.60 -2.20 4.25
N MET A 53 -30.65 -2.89 5.38
CA MET A 53 -29.49 -3.65 5.85
C MET A 53 -29.37 -4.96 5.07
N THR A 54 -28.19 -5.23 4.49
CA THR A 54 -27.89 -6.47 3.77
C THR A 54 -27.89 -7.66 4.72
N ALA A 55 -27.32 -7.51 5.92
CA ALA A 55 -27.26 -8.54 6.98
C ALA A 55 -26.82 -9.94 6.47
N GLY A 56 -25.83 -9.97 5.57
CA GLY A 56 -25.33 -11.19 4.92
C GLY A 56 -26.29 -11.86 3.93
N ARG A 57 -27.46 -11.27 3.67
CA ARG A 57 -28.55 -11.82 2.84
C ARG A 57 -28.93 -10.84 1.72
N PRO A 58 -28.03 -10.59 0.74
CA PRO A 58 -28.24 -9.58 -0.31
C PRO A 58 -29.49 -9.84 -1.16
N ILE A 59 -29.78 -11.11 -1.50
CA ILE A 59 -30.97 -11.47 -2.28
C ILE A 59 -32.25 -11.09 -1.52
N GLU A 60 -32.33 -11.38 -0.22
CA GLU A 60 -33.51 -11.04 0.60
C GLU A 60 -33.70 -9.52 0.72
N ALA A 61 -32.61 -8.79 0.92
CA ALA A 61 -32.64 -7.32 0.99
C ALA A 61 -33.13 -6.70 -0.33
N VAL A 62 -32.64 -7.18 -1.48
CA VAL A 62 -33.12 -6.74 -2.80
C VAL A 62 -34.57 -7.11 -3.02
N LYS A 63 -35.00 -8.33 -2.69
CA LYS A 63 -36.40 -8.76 -2.79
C LYS A 63 -37.33 -7.86 -1.98
N ARG A 64 -36.95 -7.56 -0.74
CA ARG A 64 -37.69 -6.63 0.12
C ARG A 64 -37.75 -5.23 -0.48
N GLY A 65 -36.61 -4.70 -0.96
CA GLY A 65 -36.56 -3.38 -1.59
C GLY A 65 -37.44 -3.29 -2.84
N LEU A 66 -37.42 -4.31 -3.70
CA LEU A 66 -38.28 -4.39 -4.89
C LEU A 66 -39.76 -4.47 -4.54
N ASP A 67 -40.12 -5.21 -3.48
CA ASP A 67 -41.50 -5.32 -3.02
C ASP A 67 -42.04 -3.97 -2.50
N GLU A 68 -41.25 -3.31 -1.65
CA GLU A 68 -41.61 -2.02 -1.06
C GLU A 68 -41.70 -0.91 -2.12
N ILE A 69 -40.77 -0.89 -3.10
CA ILE A 69 -40.80 0.08 -4.22
C ILE A 69 -41.92 -0.26 -5.21
N GLY A 70 -42.11 -1.53 -5.54
CA GLY A 70 -43.17 -1.98 -6.46
C GLY A 70 -44.56 -1.63 -5.94
N THR A 71 -44.77 -1.73 -4.63
CA THR A 71 -46.02 -1.31 -3.97
C THR A 71 -46.22 0.20 -4.02
N GLU A 72 -45.14 0.98 -3.92
CA GLU A 72 -45.19 2.45 -3.89
C GLU A 72 -45.37 3.07 -5.29
N VAL A 73 -44.61 2.61 -6.28
CA VAL A 73 -44.54 3.25 -7.61
C VAL A 73 -44.76 2.30 -8.80
N GLY A 74 -44.89 0.99 -8.59
CA GLY A 74 -45.02 0.02 -9.70
C GLY A 74 -46.26 0.22 -10.59
N GLY A 75 -47.31 0.83 -10.04
CA GLY A 75 -48.50 1.24 -10.79
C GLY A 75 -48.29 2.49 -11.66
N THR A 76 -47.32 3.34 -11.33
CA THR A 76 -47.11 4.66 -11.95
C THR A 76 -45.85 4.75 -12.81
N VAL A 77 -45.01 3.72 -12.80
CA VAL A 77 -43.75 3.70 -13.57
C VAL A 77 -43.66 2.54 -14.55
N ASN A 78 -42.91 2.75 -15.62
CA ASN A 78 -42.42 1.73 -16.54
C ASN A 78 -40.89 1.70 -16.49
N ILE A 79 -40.31 0.61 -15.96
CA ILE A 79 -38.85 0.48 -15.83
C ILE A 79 -38.24 0.16 -17.20
N CYS A 80 -37.54 1.15 -17.76
CA CYS A 80 -36.89 1.08 -19.07
C CYS A 80 -35.43 0.64 -19.02
N GLY A 81 -34.82 0.58 -17.84
CA GLY A 81 -33.46 0.10 -17.66
C GLY A 81 -33.11 -0.14 -16.19
N VAL A 82 -32.26 -1.13 -15.95
CA VAL A 82 -31.80 -1.52 -14.61
C VAL A 82 -30.28 -1.59 -14.55
N GLY A 83 -29.71 -0.93 -13.55
CA GLY A 83 -28.28 -0.93 -13.26
C GLY A 83 -27.97 -1.51 -11.89
N THR A 84 -26.93 -2.33 -11.79
CA THR A 84 -26.44 -2.86 -10.49
C THR A 84 -24.99 -2.47 -10.19
N THR A 85 -24.71 -2.10 -8.94
CA THR A 85 -23.37 -1.79 -8.42
C THR A 85 -23.16 -2.31 -6.99
N GLY A 86 -22.00 -2.00 -6.40
CA GLY A 86 -21.57 -2.51 -5.10
C GLY A 86 -20.85 -3.86 -5.17
N SER A 87 -20.52 -4.43 -4.01
CA SER A 87 -19.80 -5.71 -3.89
C SER A 87 -20.63 -6.92 -4.33
N GLY A 88 -21.96 -6.87 -4.19
CA GLY A 88 -22.90 -7.91 -4.62
C GLY A 88 -23.43 -7.76 -6.05
N ARG A 89 -22.93 -6.80 -6.82
CA ARG A 89 -23.53 -6.37 -8.09
C ARG A 89 -23.77 -7.48 -9.11
N TYR A 90 -22.80 -8.36 -9.32
CA TYR A 90 -22.90 -9.42 -10.34
C TYR A 90 -23.99 -10.43 -9.99
N MET A 91 -24.01 -10.88 -8.73
CA MET A 91 -25.02 -11.81 -8.23
C MET A 91 -26.43 -11.23 -8.40
N ILE A 92 -26.60 -9.95 -8.07
CA ILE A 92 -27.90 -9.30 -8.15
C ILE A 92 -28.28 -8.94 -9.59
N ALA A 93 -27.30 -8.64 -10.46
CA ALA A 93 -27.54 -8.37 -11.87
C ALA A 93 -28.34 -9.48 -12.53
N ASP A 94 -27.91 -10.73 -12.37
CA ASP A 94 -28.62 -11.87 -12.95
C ASP A 94 -29.97 -12.13 -12.29
N PHE A 95 -30.04 -11.91 -10.97
CA PHE A 95 -31.27 -12.07 -10.21
C PHE A 95 -32.37 -11.11 -10.67
N VAL A 96 -32.04 -9.84 -10.93
CA VAL A 96 -33.03 -8.82 -11.33
C VAL A 96 -33.19 -8.68 -12.86
N GLY A 97 -32.26 -9.22 -13.63
CA GLY A 97 -32.17 -8.97 -15.07
C GLY A 97 -31.65 -7.57 -15.36
N ALA A 98 -30.51 -7.20 -14.79
CA ALA A 98 -29.90 -5.89 -14.98
C ALA A 98 -29.37 -5.73 -16.41
N ASP A 99 -29.61 -4.56 -17.01
CA ASP A 99 -29.12 -4.21 -18.33
C ASP A 99 -27.66 -3.78 -18.32
N ILE A 100 -27.19 -3.24 -17.19
CA ILE A 100 -25.79 -2.85 -17.01
C ILE A 100 -25.28 -3.11 -15.59
N VAL A 101 -24.04 -3.57 -15.50
CA VAL A 101 -23.31 -3.72 -14.25
C VAL A 101 -22.10 -2.78 -14.30
N LYS A 102 -21.98 -1.87 -13.34
CA LYS A 102 -20.82 -0.98 -13.21
C LYS A 102 -20.31 -0.91 -11.78
N ASN A 103 -19.04 -0.55 -11.63
CA ASN A 103 -18.42 -0.38 -10.32
C ASN A 103 -19.02 0.82 -9.57
N GLU A 104 -18.89 0.80 -8.25
CA GLU A 104 -19.53 1.78 -7.36
C GLU A 104 -18.86 3.16 -7.42
N ILE A 105 -17.58 3.23 -7.75
CA ILE A 105 -16.85 4.50 -7.90
C ILE A 105 -17.46 5.32 -9.03
N THR A 106 -17.68 4.69 -10.19
CA THR A 106 -18.35 5.31 -11.34
C THR A 106 -19.78 5.73 -11.00
N ALA A 107 -20.53 4.89 -10.26
CA ALA A 107 -21.89 5.21 -9.86
C ALA A 107 -21.95 6.43 -8.92
N GLN A 108 -21.12 6.46 -7.89
CA GLN A 108 -21.05 7.58 -6.94
C GLN A 108 -20.64 8.88 -7.63
N ALA A 109 -19.63 8.83 -8.50
CA ALA A 109 -19.17 9.97 -9.26
C ALA A 109 -20.25 10.52 -10.21
N GLU A 110 -20.95 9.65 -10.94
CA GLU A 110 -22.03 10.04 -11.85
C GLU A 110 -23.13 10.83 -11.11
N ALA A 111 -23.59 10.32 -9.96
CA ALA A 111 -24.58 11.02 -9.15
C ALA A 111 -24.05 12.37 -8.65
N ALA A 112 -22.81 12.43 -8.14
CA ALA A 112 -22.21 13.65 -7.62
C ALA A 112 -22.07 14.74 -8.70
N ILE A 113 -21.54 14.38 -9.88
CA ILE A 113 -21.34 15.31 -11.01
C ILE A 113 -22.67 15.86 -11.50
N LYS A 114 -23.72 15.03 -11.51
CA LYS A 114 -25.07 15.47 -11.90
C LYS A 114 -25.67 16.45 -10.88
N ILE A 115 -25.45 16.23 -9.59
CA ILE A 115 -25.92 17.11 -8.52
C ILE A 115 -25.19 18.47 -8.58
N ASP A 116 -23.87 18.45 -8.77
CA ASP A 116 -23.07 19.66 -8.93
C ASP A 116 -21.87 19.39 -9.85
N PRO A 117 -21.89 19.91 -11.09
CA PRO A 117 -20.78 19.71 -12.05
C PRO A 117 -19.43 20.25 -11.59
N GLY A 118 -19.42 21.14 -10.59
CA GLY A 118 -18.19 21.70 -10.01
C GLY A 118 -17.60 20.88 -8.87
N VAL A 119 -18.18 19.72 -8.51
CA VAL A 119 -17.60 18.84 -7.48
C VAL A 119 -16.21 18.38 -7.90
N ASP A 120 -15.24 18.50 -6.98
CA ASP A 120 -13.85 18.10 -7.23
C ASP A 120 -13.41 16.91 -6.39
N THR A 121 -14.08 16.68 -5.25
CA THR A 121 -13.69 15.64 -4.30
C THR A 121 -14.93 15.01 -3.69
N ILE A 122 -14.97 13.69 -3.66
CA ILE A 122 -15.98 12.90 -2.95
C ILE A 122 -15.28 12.14 -1.84
N LEU A 123 -15.75 12.33 -0.61
CA LEU A 123 -15.45 11.50 0.53
C LEU A 123 -16.70 10.65 0.80
N GLU A 124 -16.61 9.34 0.60
CA GLU A 124 -17.72 8.43 0.87
C GLU A 124 -17.32 7.54 2.05
N ILE A 125 -18.13 7.50 3.10
CA ILE A 125 -17.91 6.59 4.24
C ILE A 125 -19.19 5.79 4.47
N GLY A 126 -19.11 4.52 4.08
CA GLY A 126 -20.14 3.51 4.26
C GLY A 126 -20.04 2.79 5.60
N GLY A 127 -20.72 1.64 5.67
CA GLY A 127 -20.75 0.80 6.88
C GLY A 127 -19.45 0.03 7.13
N GLN A 128 -18.80 -0.45 6.08
CA GLN A 128 -17.58 -1.29 6.15
C GLN A 128 -16.44 -0.81 5.25
N ASP A 129 -16.74 0.02 4.26
CA ASP A 129 -15.78 0.58 3.34
C ASP A 129 -15.92 2.09 3.30
N SER A 130 -14.88 2.73 2.74
CA SER A 130 -14.82 4.17 2.60
C SER A 130 -13.95 4.51 1.40
N LYS A 131 -14.36 5.51 0.62
CA LYS A 131 -13.84 5.78 -0.71
C LYS A 131 -13.56 7.27 -0.89
N TYR A 132 -12.37 7.56 -1.37
CA TYR A 132 -11.97 8.87 -1.86
C TYR A 132 -12.08 8.87 -3.39
N ILE A 133 -12.70 9.89 -3.98
CA ILE A 133 -12.79 10.06 -5.44
C ILE A 133 -12.43 11.50 -5.77
N SER A 134 -11.47 11.71 -6.65
CA SER A 134 -11.12 13.00 -7.20
C SER A 134 -11.70 13.16 -8.60
N ILE A 135 -12.35 14.28 -8.84
CA ILE A 135 -13.02 14.62 -10.09
C ILE A 135 -12.38 15.89 -10.65
N ARG A 136 -12.12 15.89 -11.94
CA ARG A 136 -11.69 17.07 -12.68
C ARG A 136 -12.42 17.10 -14.02
N ASP A 137 -13.01 18.24 -14.34
CA ASP A 137 -13.74 18.47 -15.60
C ASP A 137 -14.81 17.39 -15.86
N GLY A 138 -15.49 16.94 -14.80
CA GLY A 138 -16.53 15.90 -14.88
C GLY A 138 -16.01 14.48 -15.10
N VAL A 139 -14.71 14.24 -14.94
CA VAL A 139 -14.09 12.91 -15.10
C VAL A 139 -13.36 12.52 -13.81
N ILE A 140 -13.43 11.24 -13.45
CA ILE A 140 -12.66 10.68 -12.33
C ILE A 140 -11.18 10.72 -12.70
N VAL A 141 -10.39 11.46 -11.93
CA VAL A 141 -8.93 11.57 -12.15
C VAL A 141 -8.12 10.71 -11.22
N ASP A 142 -8.62 10.45 -10.01
CA ASP A 142 -7.99 9.60 -9.01
C ASP A 142 -9.06 9.04 -8.08
N PHE A 143 -8.80 7.90 -7.45
CA PHE A 143 -9.67 7.34 -6.43
C PHE A 143 -8.86 6.42 -5.51
N GLU A 144 -9.35 6.23 -4.30
CA GLU A 144 -8.81 5.27 -3.34
C GLU A 144 -9.93 4.67 -2.51
N MET A 145 -9.74 3.44 -2.06
CA MET A 145 -10.67 2.78 -1.15
C MET A 145 -9.90 2.21 0.04
N ASN A 146 -10.50 2.24 1.23
CA ASN A 146 -9.89 1.65 2.42
C ASN A 146 -9.53 0.18 2.17
N LYS A 147 -8.37 -0.22 2.70
CA LYS A 147 -7.81 -1.56 2.53
C LYS A 147 -8.35 -2.46 3.64
N ALA A 148 -9.48 -3.12 3.37
CA ALA A 148 -10.08 -4.18 4.22
C ALA A 148 -10.24 -3.84 5.72
N CYS A 149 -10.27 -2.56 6.10
CA CYS A 149 -10.21 -2.14 7.50
C CYS A 149 -11.55 -1.52 7.94
N ALA A 150 -12.16 -2.08 8.99
CA ALA A 150 -13.35 -1.50 9.63
C ALA A 150 -13.05 -0.17 10.36
N ALA A 151 -11.77 0.13 10.63
CA ALA A 151 -11.38 1.40 11.24
C ALA A 151 -11.75 2.56 10.31
N GLY A 152 -12.44 3.56 10.86
CA GLY A 152 -12.87 4.72 10.09
C GLY A 152 -14.21 4.57 9.35
N THR A 153 -15.02 3.55 9.67
CA THR A 153 -16.31 3.27 8.99
C THR A 153 -17.50 3.39 9.94
N GLY A 154 -18.72 3.35 9.39
CA GLY A 154 -19.96 3.46 10.18
C GLY A 154 -20.16 2.34 11.21
N SER A 155 -19.75 1.10 10.89
CA SER A 155 -19.86 -0.04 11.81
C SER A 155 -19.04 0.16 13.09
N PHE A 156 -17.89 0.82 12.99
CA PHE A 156 -17.09 1.15 14.16
C PHE A 156 -17.81 2.17 15.06
N LEU A 157 -18.45 3.20 14.50
CA LEU A 157 -19.24 4.14 15.32
C LEU A 157 -20.38 3.42 16.03
N GLU A 158 -21.04 2.50 15.35
CA GLU A 158 -22.15 1.73 15.90
C GLU A 158 -21.71 0.87 17.07
N GLU A 159 -20.64 0.09 16.90
CA GLU A 159 -20.09 -0.73 17.97
C GLU A 159 -19.64 0.10 19.19
N GLN A 160 -18.96 1.23 18.98
CA GLN A 160 -18.49 2.06 20.10
C GLN A 160 -19.64 2.82 20.77
N ALA A 161 -20.66 3.23 20.03
CA ALA A 161 -21.85 3.87 20.56
C ALA A 161 -22.64 2.91 21.46
N GLU A 162 -22.84 1.66 21.02
CA GLU A 162 -23.46 0.60 21.83
C GLU A 162 -22.68 0.34 23.12
N LYS A 163 -21.34 0.24 23.06
CA LYS A 163 -20.49 0.07 24.26
C LYS A 163 -20.57 1.26 25.22
N LEU A 164 -20.83 2.45 24.70
CA LEU A 164 -21.05 3.64 25.50
C LEU A 164 -22.52 3.79 25.93
N ASP A 165 -23.42 2.89 25.56
CA ASP A 165 -24.86 3.01 25.84
C ASP A 165 -25.43 4.33 25.30
N ILE A 166 -25.23 4.58 24.00
CA ILE A 166 -25.82 5.68 23.23
C ILE A 166 -26.32 5.20 21.87
N SER A 167 -27.42 5.79 21.41
CA SER A 167 -27.90 5.59 20.04
C SER A 167 -27.08 6.42 19.04
N VAL A 168 -26.48 5.75 18.05
CA VAL A 168 -25.74 6.40 16.94
C VAL A 168 -26.62 7.39 16.19
N LYS A 169 -27.88 7.01 15.96
CA LYS A 169 -28.82 7.75 15.11
C LYS A 169 -29.42 8.96 15.83
N GLU A 170 -29.72 8.84 17.11
CA GLU A 170 -30.53 9.85 17.83
C GLU A 170 -29.68 10.73 18.75
N GLU A 171 -28.68 10.15 19.42
CA GLU A 171 -27.98 10.80 20.53
C GLU A 171 -26.56 11.23 20.17
N PHE A 172 -25.83 10.42 19.42
CA PHE A 172 -24.39 10.54 19.21
C PHE A 172 -23.93 11.96 18.83
N ALA A 173 -24.54 12.55 17.79
CA ALA A 173 -24.13 13.87 17.32
C ALA A 173 -24.39 14.96 18.36
N ASN A 174 -25.54 14.89 19.05
CA ASN A 174 -25.90 15.86 20.08
C ASN A 174 -24.98 15.76 21.30
N THR A 175 -24.64 14.54 21.73
CA THR A 175 -23.66 14.29 22.79
C THR A 175 -22.27 14.79 22.40
N ALA A 176 -21.83 14.53 21.17
CA ALA A 176 -20.53 15.02 20.67
C ALA A 176 -20.43 16.56 20.67
N PHE A 177 -21.52 17.27 20.36
CA PHE A 177 -21.55 18.74 20.34
C PHE A 177 -21.52 19.38 21.73
N GLN A 178 -21.76 18.63 22.80
CA GLN A 178 -21.62 19.11 24.18
C GLN A 178 -20.16 19.11 24.65
N SER A 179 -19.29 18.40 23.94
CA SER A 179 -17.86 18.31 24.23
C SER A 179 -17.19 19.67 24.19
N LYS A 180 -16.37 19.93 25.22
CA LYS A 180 -15.47 21.10 25.26
C LYS A 180 -14.04 20.70 24.98
N ARG A 181 -13.67 19.44 25.19
CA ARG A 181 -12.31 18.95 25.07
C ARG A 181 -12.28 17.50 24.57
N PRO A 182 -12.48 17.29 23.24
CA PRO A 182 -12.53 15.97 22.65
C PRO A 182 -11.31 15.11 23.03
N CYS A 183 -11.55 13.86 23.40
CA CYS A 183 -10.49 12.93 23.75
C CYS A 183 -9.67 12.54 22.51
N SER A 184 -8.34 12.49 22.65
CA SER A 184 -7.49 11.89 21.62
C SER A 184 -7.50 10.37 21.77
N LEU A 185 -8.18 9.68 20.85
CA LEU A 185 -8.32 8.21 20.85
C LEU A 185 -7.43 7.51 19.81
N GLY A 186 -6.64 8.28 19.06
CA GLY A 186 -5.77 7.78 17.99
C GLY A 186 -6.49 7.60 16.65
N GLU A 187 -5.78 7.06 15.66
CA GLU A 187 -6.21 7.03 14.24
C GLU A 187 -5.84 5.71 13.54
N ARG A 188 -5.50 4.67 14.31
CA ARG A 188 -4.95 3.40 13.80
C ARG A 188 -6.06 2.37 13.55
N CYS A 189 -5.93 1.18 14.15
CA CYS A 189 -6.93 0.11 14.07
C CYS A 189 -8.03 0.35 15.11
N THR A 190 -9.24 -0.16 14.84
CA THR A 190 -10.37 -0.18 15.78
C THR A 190 -9.96 -0.67 17.16
N VAL A 191 -9.15 -1.74 17.23
CA VAL A 191 -8.65 -2.31 18.50
C VAL A 191 -7.83 -1.30 19.32
N PHE A 192 -6.96 -0.50 18.68
CA PHE A 192 -6.17 0.50 19.39
C PHE A 192 -7.00 1.71 19.80
N MET A 193 -7.97 2.09 18.96
CA MET A 193 -8.89 3.18 19.28
C MET A 193 -9.82 2.78 20.43
N GLU A 194 -10.31 1.55 20.43
CA GLU A 194 -11.10 0.97 21.52
C GLU A 194 -10.31 0.90 22.83
N ASN A 195 -9.08 0.38 22.80
CA ASN A 195 -8.23 0.38 24.00
C ASN A 195 -7.97 1.80 24.52
N SER A 196 -7.83 2.78 23.62
CA SER A 196 -7.66 4.18 23.99
C SER A 196 -8.95 4.76 24.60
N LEU A 197 -10.11 4.45 24.01
CA LEU A 197 -11.44 4.82 24.51
C LEU A 197 -11.66 4.28 25.93
N LEU A 198 -11.47 2.96 26.12
CA LEU A 198 -11.60 2.28 27.40
C LEU A 198 -10.65 2.87 28.45
N SER A 199 -9.38 3.10 28.08
CA SER A 199 -8.42 3.71 29.01
C SER A 199 -8.82 5.12 29.45
N LYS A 200 -9.37 5.93 28.54
CA LYS A 200 -9.85 7.28 28.87
C LYS A 200 -11.12 7.25 29.70
N GLN A 201 -12.05 6.33 29.40
CA GLN A 201 -13.26 6.10 30.17
C GLN A 201 -12.92 5.68 31.61
N GLN A 202 -12.00 4.73 31.80
CA GLN A 202 -11.51 4.31 33.13
C GLN A 202 -10.84 5.44 33.92
N ARG A 203 -10.26 6.43 33.23
CA ARG A 203 -9.69 7.65 33.84
C ARG A 203 -10.74 8.74 34.12
N GLY A 204 -12.02 8.44 33.93
CA GLY A 204 -13.13 9.37 34.22
C GLY A 204 -13.33 10.44 33.15
N ALA A 205 -12.94 10.20 31.89
CA ALA A 205 -13.25 11.13 30.80
C ALA A 205 -14.78 11.23 30.60
N PRO A 206 -15.34 12.45 30.47
CA PRO A 206 -16.76 12.64 30.19
C PRO A 206 -17.21 11.97 28.89
N LYS A 207 -18.46 11.52 28.85
CA LYS A 207 -19.02 10.79 27.71
C LYS A 207 -19.00 11.64 26.44
N GLU A 208 -19.35 12.92 26.54
CA GLU A 208 -19.31 13.90 25.45
C GLU A 208 -17.91 14.07 24.85
N ASP A 209 -16.86 14.10 25.69
CA ASP A 209 -15.48 14.22 25.23
C ASP A 209 -15.02 12.93 24.51
N LEU A 210 -15.46 11.76 24.99
CA LEU A 210 -15.19 10.46 24.37
C LEU A 210 -15.87 10.34 23.00
N VAL A 211 -17.16 10.64 22.92
CA VAL A 211 -17.98 10.57 21.69
C VAL A 211 -17.45 11.56 20.65
N SER A 212 -17.12 12.78 21.04
CA SER A 212 -16.47 13.76 20.15
C SER A 212 -15.09 13.29 19.70
N GLY A 213 -14.34 12.63 20.58
CA GLY A 213 -13.06 11.98 20.25
C GLY A 213 -13.20 10.92 19.15
N LEU A 214 -14.27 10.11 19.19
CA LEU A 214 -14.56 9.10 18.16
C LEU A 214 -14.80 9.74 16.78
N SER A 215 -15.54 10.86 16.72
CA SER A 215 -15.75 11.60 15.46
C SER A 215 -14.42 12.08 14.85
N TYR A 216 -13.53 12.65 15.68
CA TYR A 216 -12.20 13.05 15.22
C TYR A 216 -11.32 11.88 14.80
N SER A 217 -11.38 10.77 15.53
CA SER A 217 -10.60 9.56 15.24
C SER A 217 -10.94 8.94 13.89
N ILE A 218 -12.23 8.94 13.50
CA ILE A 218 -12.65 8.48 12.18
C ILE A 218 -12.15 9.40 11.08
N VAL A 219 -12.30 10.71 11.25
CA VAL A 219 -11.82 11.70 10.26
C VAL A 219 -10.30 11.58 10.08
N GLN A 220 -9.55 11.51 11.19
CA GLN A 220 -8.10 11.35 11.16
C GLN A 220 -7.69 10.03 10.50
N ASN A 221 -8.37 8.94 10.85
CA ASN A 221 -8.12 7.65 10.20
C ASN A 221 -8.40 7.72 8.70
N TYR A 222 -9.56 8.22 8.29
CA TYR A 222 -9.95 8.33 6.89
C TYR A 222 -8.96 9.20 6.10
N VAL A 223 -8.64 10.39 6.58
CA VAL A 223 -7.69 11.28 5.88
C VAL A 223 -6.30 10.67 5.84
N ASN A 224 -5.80 10.09 6.93
CA ASN A 224 -4.42 9.60 6.98
C ASN A 224 -4.23 8.20 6.34
N ARG A 225 -5.29 7.39 6.21
CA ARG A 225 -5.21 6.00 5.70
C ARG A 225 -5.89 5.77 4.37
N VAL A 226 -6.94 6.53 4.06
CA VAL A 226 -7.69 6.39 2.81
C VAL A 226 -7.26 7.48 1.84
N VAL A 227 -7.32 8.76 2.25
CA VAL A 227 -6.89 9.86 1.38
C VAL A 227 -5.37 9.84 1.20
N GLY A 228 -4.61 9.75 2.30
CA GLY A 228 -3.16 9.68 2.27
C GLY A 228 -2.53 11.00 1.80
N ASP A 229 -1.67 10.92 0.78
CA ASP A 229 -0.98 12.05 0.14
C ASP A 229 -1.82 12.73 -0.96
N ARG A 230 -3.06 12.27 -1.19
CA ARG A 230 -3.92 12.79 -2.26
C ARG A 230 -4.49 14.17 -1.91
N PRO A 231 -4.59 15.09 -2.89
CA PRO A 231 -5.08 16.43 -2.65
C PRO A 231 -6.60 16.44 -2.46
N ILE A 232 -7.09 17.01 -1.36
CA ILE A 232 -8.51 17.31 -1.18
C ILE A 232 -8.80 18.70 -1.77
N GLY A 233 -9.63 18.76 -2.79
CA GLY A 233 -10.04 20.00 -3.45
C GLY A 233 -10.95 20.89 -2.58
N ASP A 234 -11.59 21.88 -3.18
CA ASP A 234 -12.34 22.91 -2.45
C ASP A 234 -13.84 22.59 -2.37
N LYS A 235 -14.40 21.93 -3.39
CA LYS A 235 -15.80 21.52 -3.45
C LYS A 235 -15.94 20.03 -3.11
N VAL A 236 -15.93 19.78 -1.80
CA VAL A 236 -15.89 18.44 -1.21
C VAL A 236 -17.30 17.95 -0.88
N PHE A 237 -17.70 16.85 -1.50
CA PHE A 237 -18.92 16.12 -1.17
C PHE A 237 -18.64 15.04 -0.12
N PHE A 238 -19.49 14.94 0.90
CA PHE A 238 -19.45 13.86 1.88
C PHE A 238 -20.70 12.98 1.75
N GLN A 239 -20.49 11.73 1.33
CA GLN A 239 -21.53 10.75 0.97
C GLN A 239 -21.46 9.50 1.86
N GLY A 240 -22.49 8.65 1.76
CA GLY A 240 -22.58 7.40 2.50
C GLY A 240 -23.38 7.51 3.80
N GLY A 241 -23.47 6.39 4.52
CA GLY A 241 -24.28 6.30 5.74
C GLY A 241 -23.73 7.14 6.91
N VAL A 242 -22.42 7.34 6.99
CA VAL A 242 -21.81 8.13 8.09
C VAL A 242 -22.13 9.63 7.95
N ALA A 243 -22.50 10.10 6.76
CA ALA A 243 -22.91 11.49 6.54
C ALA A 243 -24.20 11.88 7.27
N PHE A 244 -24.98 10.93 7.81
CA PHE A 244 -26.06 11.25 8.76
C PHE A 244 -25.52 11.84 10.09
N ASN A 245 -24.30 11.48 10.49
CA ASN A 245 -23.73 11.92 11.75
C ASN A 245 -23.07 13.31 11.62
N LYS A 246 -23.83 14.33 12.02
CA LYS A 246 -23.40 15.74 11.97
C LYS A 246 -22.11 16.05 12.72
N SER A 247 -21.77 15.28 13.76
CA SER A 247 -20.51 15.48 14.49
C SER A 247 -19.29 15.09 13.66
N VAL A 248 -19.42 14.09 12.77
CA VAL A 248 -18.35 13.68 11.85
C VAL A 248 -18.14 14.73 10.77
N ILE A 249 -19.22 15.33 10.25
CA ILE A 249 -19.15 16.48 9.33
C ILE A 249 -18.37 17.63 9.98
N ALA A 250 -18.71 17.98 11.22
CA ALA A 250 -18.04 19.05 11.95
C ALA A 250 -16.55 18.73 12.21
N ALA A 251 -16.23 17.46 12.49
CA ALA A 251 -14.85 17.01 12.63
C ALA A 251 -14.07 17.11 11.31
N PHE A 252 -14.68 16.78 10.15
CA PHE A 252 -14.06 16.99 8.84
C PHE A 252 -13.78 18.47 8.56
N GLU A 253 -14.78 19.34 8.74
CA GLU A 253 -14.61 20.79 8.53
C GLU A 253 -13.50 21.35 9.42
N LYS A 254 -13.43 20.91 10.68
CA LYS A 254 -12.39 21.36 11.62
C LYS A 254 -11.01 20.78 11.35
N TYR A 255 -10.93 19.54 10.88
CA TYR A 255 -9.66 18.87 10.62
C TYR A 255 -9.03 19.33 9.31
N LEU A 256 -9.84 19.53 8.27
CA LEU A 256 -9.41 19.92 6.94
C LEU A 256 -9.38 21.43 6.71
N ASP A 257 -10.02 22.21 7.59
CA ASP A 257 -10.24 23.65 7.41
C ASP A 257 -10.89 23.98 6.05
N LYS A 258 -11.82 23.12 5.63
CA LYS A 258 -12.53 23.18 4.35
C LYS A 258 -14.03 23.05 4.54
N ASN A 259 -14.78 23.56 3.57
CA ASN A 259 -16.22 23.41 3.54
C ASN A 259 -16.59 21.99 3.07
N ILE A 260 -17.43 21.29 3.83
CA ILE A 260 -17.93 19.97 3.46
C ILE A 260 -19.39 20.10 3.04
N ILE A 261 -19.77 19.52 1.91
CA ILE A 261 -21.13 19.55 1.38
C ILE A 261 -21.71 18.14 1.49
N VAL A 262 -22.84 17.98 2.16
CA VAL A 262 -23.57 16.69 2.12
C VAL A 262 -24.67 16.81 1.07
N PRO A 263 -24.60 16.05 -0.04
CA PRO A 263 -25.59 16.15 -1.10
C PRO A 263 -26.95 15.58 -0.67
N PRO A 264 -28.06 16.00 -1.35
CA PRO A 264 -29.35 15.35 -1.19
C PRO A 264 -29.26 13.84 -1.42
N HIS A 265 -30.00 13.07 -0.61
CA HIS A 265 -30.04 11.60 -0.73
C HIS A 265 -28.65 10.92 -0.70
N HIS A 266 -27.69 11.50 0.03
CA HIS A 266 -26.32 10.97 0.22
C HIS A 266 -26.24 9.50 0.67
N ASP A 267 -27.33 8.94 1.19
CA ASP A 267 -27.48 7.58 1.65
C ASP A 267 -27.64 6.55 0.51
N VAL A 268 -28.09 6.99 -0.67
CA VAL A 268 -28.38 6.13 -1.82
C VAL A 268 -27.78 6.66 -3.13
N THR A 269 -26.79 7.54 -3.08
CA THR A 269 -26.15 8.15 -4.26
C THR A 269 -25.60 7.13 -5.24
N GLY A 270 -25.04 6.01 -4.76
CA GLY A 270 -24.59 4.90 -5.61
C GLY A 270 -25.73 4.29 -6.45
N ALA A 271 -26.90 4.07 -5.83
CA ALA A 271 -28.07 3.57 -6.54
C ALA A 271 -28.63 4.61 -7.53
N ILE A 272 -28.66 5.89 -7.16
CA ILE A 272 -29.09 6.99 -8.05
C ILE A 272 -28.19 7.05 -9.29
N GLY A 273 -26.86 7.02 -9.09
CA GLY A 273 -25.91 7.04 -10.19
C GLY A 273 -26.05 5.82 -11.10
N MET A 274 -26.36 4.64 -10.55
CA MET A 274 -26.63 3.46 -11.38
C MET A 274 -27.89 3.57 -12.22
N ALA A 275 -28.96 4.19 -11.71
CA ALA A 275 -30.17 4.44 -12.50
C ALA A 275 -29.84 5.36 -13.71
N MET A 276 -29.02 6.40 -13.49
CA MET A 276 -28.55 7.30 -14.54
C MET A 276 -27.66 6.57 -15.58
N ILE A 277 -26.75 5.71 -15.12
CA ILE A 277 -25.89 4.88 -15.99
C ILE A 277 -26.73 3.92 -16.82
N ALA A 278 -27.74 3.26 -16.22
CA ALA A 278 -28.67 2.40 -16.94
C ALA A 278 -29.42 3.16 -18.03
N LYS A 279 -29.91 4.37 -17.74
CA LYS A 279 -30.53 5.26 -18.73
C LYS A 279 -29.59 5.55 -19.91
N LYS A 280 -28.34 5.97 -19.63
CA LYS A 280 -27.35 6.25 -20.69
C LYS A 280 -27.07 5.02 -21.54
N HIS A 281 -26.94 3.84 -20.92
CA HIS A 281 -26.66 2.59 -21.62
C HIS A 281 -27.79 2.19 -22.58
N VAL A 282 -29.03 2.21 -22.10
CA VAL A 282 -30.21 1.85 -22.91
C VAL A 282 -30.38 2.83 -24.08
N ASN A 283 -30.23 4.14 -23.83
CA ASN A 283 -30.34 5.16 -24.88
C ASN A 283 -29.20 5.09 -25.91
N GLY A 284 -27.97 4.74 -25.50
CA GLY A 284 -26.81 4.68 -26.38
C GLY A 284 -26.76 3.46 -27.30
N ASN A 285 -27.30 2.32 -26.86
CA ASN A 285 -27.26 1.05 -27.62
C ASN A 285 -28.45 0.86 -28.58
N GLY A 286 -29.34 1.85 -28.70
CA GLY A 286 -30.52 1.79 -29.59
C GLY A 286 -31.43 0.57 -29.36
N SER A 287 -31.32 -0.07 -28.19
CA SER A 287 -31.88 -1.40 -27.93
C SER A 287 -33.29 -1.37 -27.33
N SER A 288 -34.00 -2.45 -27.63
CA SER A 288 -35.35 -2.84 -27.22
C SER A 288 -35.52 -2.98 -25.70
N ALA A 289 -36.76 -3.18 -25.25
CA ALA A 289 -37.20 -3.31 -23.85
C ALA A 289 -36.18 -3.93 -22.87
N SER A 290 -36.07 -3.35 -21.67
CA SER A 290 -35.20 -3.79 -20.57
C SER A 290 -35.34 -5.28 -20.26
N SER A 291 -34.23 -5.89 -19.82
CA SER A 291 -34.16 -7.27 -19.32
C SER A 291 -34.76 -7.43 -17.92
N PHE A 292 -35.29 -6.36 -17.33
CA PHE A 292 -35.85 -6.37 -15.98
C PHE A 292 -36.93 -7.43 -15.82
N LYS A 293 -36.74 -8.32 -14.86
CA LYS A 293 -37.66 -9.45 -14.59
C LYS A 293 -38.93 -9.04 -13.81
N GLY A 294 -39.08 -7.74 -13.48
CA GLY A 294 -40.28 -7.17 -12.86
C GLY A 294 -40.27 -7.17 -11.32
N PHE A 295 -41.18 -6.39 -10.72
CA PHE A 295 -41.28 -6.27 -9.25
C PHE A 295 -41.76 -7.56 -8.55
N ASP A 296 -42.46 -8.46 -9.26
CA ASP A 296 -42.95 -9.74 -8.70
C ASP A 296 -41.82 -10.76 -8.39
N LEU A 297 -40.57 -10.43 -8.71
CA LEU A 297 -39.38 -11.17 -8.24
C LEU A 297 -39.34 -11.34 -6.71
N SER A 298 -39.91 -10.40 -5.95
CA SER A 298 -40.01 -10.49 -4.49
C SER A 298 -40.78 -11.73 -4.02
N LYS A 299 -41.67 -12.29 -4.85
CA LYS A 299 -42.57 -13.39 -4.49
C LYS A 299 -42.08 -14.78 -4.92
N ARG A 300 -41.01 -14.87 -5.73
CA ARG A 300 -40.49 -16.16 -6.23
C ARG A 300 -39.62 -16.88 -5.19
N SER A 301 -39.75 -18.21 -5.10
CA SER A 301 -38.89 -19.03 -4.23
C SER A 301 -37.53 -19.32 -4.88
N TYR A 302 -36.50 -19.55 -4.07
CA TYR A 302 -35.16 -19.92 -4.53
C TYR A 302 -34.53 -20.97 -3.60
N ALA A 303 -33.63 -21.80 -4.15
CA ALA A 303 -32.87 -22.79 -3.40
C ALA A 303 -31.36 -22.55 -3.57
N ILE A 304 -30.62 -22.54 -2.46
CA ILE A 304 -29.15 -22.43 -2.46
C ILE A 304 -28.53 -23.80 -2.13
N LYS A 305 -27.54 -24.23 -2.90
CA LYS A 305 -26.69 -25.40 -2.62
C LYS A 305 -25.22 -25.05 -2.82
N SER A 306 -24.34 -25.50 -1.94
CA SER A 306 -22.89 -25.21 -2.02
C SER A 306 -22.09 -26.46 -2.37
N PHE A 307 -21.00 -26.32 -3.12
CA PHE A 307 -20.08 -27.41 -3.47
C PHE A 307 -18.65 -26.92 -3.69
N GLU A 308 -17.66 -27.79 -3.55
CA GLU A 308 -16.25 -27.46 -3.81
C GLU A 308 -15.85 -27.68 -5.28
N CYS A 309 -15.21 -26.69 -5.89
CA CYS A 309 -14.70 -26.75 -7.26
C CYS A 309 -13.32 -27.40 -7.34
N LYS A 310 -13.22 -28.59 -7.92
CA LYS A 310 -11.93 -29.28 -8.19
C LYS A 310 -11.30 -28.90 -9.54
N GLY A 311 -11.62 -27.73 -10.08
CA GLY A 311 -11.22 -27.32 -11.43
C GLY A 311 -9.79 -26.79 -11.54
N CYS A 312 -9.20 -26.37 -10.42
CA CYS A 312 -7.81 -25.94 -10.28
C CYS A 312 -7.40 -26.04 -8.81
N ASP A 313 -6.15 -25.71 -8.51
CA ASP A 313 -5.57 -25.80 -7.16
C ASP A 313 -6.21 -24.86 -6.12
N ASN A 314 -7.12 -23.96 -6.55
CA ASN A 314 -7.82 -23.03 -5.66
C ASN A 314 -8.95 -23.66 -4.82
N ILE A 315 -9.49 -24.82 -5.22
CA ILE A 315 -10.56 -25.56 -4.53
C ILE A 315 -11.65 -24.65 -3.92
N CYS A 316 -12.29 -23.82 -4.77
CA CYS A 316 -13.23 -22.80 -4.29
C CYS A 316 -14.56 -23.40 -3.82
N GLU A 317 -15.17 -22.86 -2.76
CA GLU A 317 -16.56 -23.15 -2.41
C GLU A 317 -17.50 -22.32 -3.29
N ILE A 318 -18.34 -23.01 -4.07
CA ILE A 318 -19.26 -22.43 -5.04
C ILE A 318 -20.68 -22.59 -4.53
N ASN A 319 -21.40 -21.48 -4.43
CA ASN A 319 -22.83 -21.45 -4.13
C ASN A 319 -23.62 -21.46 -5.43
N ARG A 320 -24.62 -22.33 -5.52
CA ARG A 320 -25.55 -22.50 -6.64
C ARG A 320 -26.94 -22.05 -6.19
N VAL A 321 -27.48 -21.00 -6.80
CA VAL A 321 -28.85 -20.51 -6.59
C VAL A 321 -29.73 -20.96 -7.74
N LYS A 322 -30.78 -21.72 -7.45
CA LYS A 322 -31.81 -22.07 -8.44
C LYS A 322 -33.09 -21.32 -8.12
N LEU A 323 -33.55 -20.50 -9.07
CA LEU A 323 -34.81 -19.80 -9.01
C LEU A 323 -35.95 -20.71 -9.50
N GLU A 324 -37.11 -20.60 -8.87
CA GLU A 324 -38.32 -21.29 -9.33
C GLU A 324 -38.76 -20.71 -10.69
N GLY A 325 -38.89 -21.59 -11.70
CA GLY A 325 -39.26 -21.23 -13.07
C GLY A 325 -38.10 -20.91 -14.03
N GLU A 326 -36.84 -20.93 -13.58
CA GLU A 326 -35.67 -20.81 -14.46
C GLU A 326 -34.91 -22.15 -14.59
N GLU A 327 -34.54 -22.51 -15.82
CA GLU A 327 -33.79 -23.74 -16.09
C GLU A 327 -32.32 -23.65 -15.65
N THR A 328 -31.71 -22.47 -15.83
CA THR A 328 -30.30 -22.22 -15.54
C THR A 328 -30.10 -21.73 -14.11
N PRO A 329 -29.35 -22.46 -13.26
CA PRO A 329 -28.96 -21.99 -11.94
C PRO A 329 -27.87 -20.92 -12.02
N LEU A 330 -27.91 -19.95 -11.12
CA LEU A 330 -26.86 -18.96 -10.90
C LEU A 330 -25.78 -19.56 -10.01
N TYR A 331 -24.53 -19.21 -10.25
CA TYR A 331 -23.41 -19.64 -9.42
C TYR A 331 -22.57 -18.45 -8.98
N TYR A 332 -22.00 -18.53 -7.77
CA TYR A 332 -21.05 -17.54 -7.27
C TYR A 332 -20.08 -18.16 -6.25
N GLY A 333 -18.94 -17.50 -6.02
CA GLY A 333 -17.87 -17.99 -5.14
C GLY A 333 -16.65 -18.55 -5.87
N SER A 334 -16.62 -18.45 -7.20
CA SER A 334 -15.49 -18.91 -8.01
C SER A 334 -14.36 -17.90 -8.04
N ARG A 335 -13.10 -18.36 -7.98
CA ARG A 335 -11.90 -17.49 -8.12
C ARG A 335 -11.49 -17.25 -9.56
N CYS A 336 -11.69 -18.26 -10.40
CA CYS A 336 -11.23 -18.29 -11.79
C CYS A 336 -12.36 -18.03 -12.79
N GLU A 337 -13.45 -17.40 -12.34
CA GLU A 337 -14.66 -17.08 -13.12
C GLU A 337 -15.33 -18.29 -13.80
N LYS A 338 -14.87 -19.52 -13.51
CA LYS A 338 -15.38 -20.77 -14.09
C LYS A 338 -16.90 -20.92 -13.91
N TYR A 339 -17.45 -20.34 -12.85
CA TYR A 339 -18.89 -20.35 -12.59
C TYR A 339 -19.53 -18.96 -12.60
N ASP A 340 -18.72 -17.90 -12.75
CA ASP A 340 -19.26 -16.55 -12.95
C ASP A 340 -19.73 -16.42 -14.40
N VAL A 341 -20.77 -15.61 -14.61
CA VAL A 341 -21.53 -15.59 -15.86
C VAL A 341 -20.67 -15.28 -17.08
N LYS A 342 -20.96 -15.98 -18.19
CA LYS A 342 -20.49 -15.69 -19.56
C LYS A 342 -20.75 -14.23 -19.93
N ARG A 343 -19.80 -13.35 -19.67
CA ARG A 343 -19.80 -11.99 -20.24
C ARG A 343 -19.43 -12.07 -21.71
N LYS A 344 -20.18 -11.33 -22.54
CA LYS A 344 -19.89 -11.07 -23.95
C LYS A 344 -18.64 -10.19 -24.13
N ALA A 345 -17.50 -10.55 -23.55
CA ALA A 345 -16.27 -10.31 -24.29
C ALA A 345 -16.31 -11.29 -25.47
N ASN A 346 -15.80 -10.92 -26.64
CA ASN A 346 -15.64 -11.90 -27.71
C ASN A 346 -14.80 -13.05 -27.15
N GLU A 347 -15.41 -14.21 -26.86
CA GLU A 347 -14.68 -15.37 -26.31
C GLU A 347 -13.49 -15.73 -27.21
N GLU A 348 -13.59 -15.43 -28.51
CA GLU A 348 -12.52 -15.55 -29.50
C GLU A 348 -11.36 -14.58 -29.25
N GLU A 349 -11.60 -13.31 -28.90
CA GLU A 349 -10.55 -12.33 -28.59
C GLU A 349 -9.85 -12.66 -27.27
N VAL A 350 -10.60 -13.05 -26.24
CA VAL A 350 -10.03 -13.44 -24.94
C VAL A 350 -9.19 -14.72 -25.07
N LYS A 351 -9.67 -15.72 -25.84
CA LYS A 351 -8.89 -16.94 -26.13
C LYS A 351 -7.66 -16.69 -27.02
N ALA A 352 -7.67 -15.62 -27.82
CA ALA A 352 -6.54 -15.26 -28.68
C ALA A 352 -5.42 -14.49 -27.96
N MET A 353 -5.69 -13.88 -26.79
CA MET A 353 -4.67 -13.16 -26.02
C MET A 353 -3.65 -14.13 -25.36
N PRO A 354 -2.34 -13.88 -25.49
CA PRO A 354 -1.34 -14.74 -24.84
C PRO A 354 -1.25 -14.48 -23.33
N ASP A 355 -1.17 -15.55 -22.54
CA ASP A 355 -0.91 -15.48 -21.09
C ASP A 355 0.59 -15.34 -20.82
N LEU A 356 1.08 -14.11 -20.90
CA LEU A 356 2.51 -13.80 -20.74
C LEU A 356 3.07 -14.14 -19.36
N PHE A 357 2.23 -14.15 -18.32
CA PHE A 357 2.65 -14.49 -16.96
C PHE A 357 2.86 -16.00 -16.83
N LYS A 358 1.98 -16.79 -17.43
CA LYS A 358 2.19 -18.24 -17.56
C LYS A 358 3.40 -18.55 -18.43
N GLU A 359 3.57 -17.89 -19.57
CA GLU A 359 4.77 -18.05 -20.42
C GLU A 359 6.05 -17.77 -19.63
N ARG A 360 6.09 -16.67 -18.87
CA ARG A 360 7.22 -16.34 -17.98
C ARG A 360 7.47 -17.42 -16.93
N ALA A 361 6.43 -17.89 -16.25
CA ALA A 361 6.54 -18.95 -15.25
C ALA A 361 7.06 -20.26 -15.85
N ASP A 362 6.59 -20.62 -17.05
CA ASP A 362 7.07 -21.79 -17.78
C ASP A 362 8.54 -21.63 -18.19
N LEU A 363 8.98 -20.43 -18.62
CA LEU A 363 10.39 -20.14 -18.88
C LEU A 363 11.25 -20.28 -17.62
N LEU A 364 10.77 -19.79 -16.47
CA LEU A 364 11.46 -19.86 -15.19
C LEU A 364 11.68 -21.32 -14.74
N GLU A 365 10.69 -22.19 -14.97
CA GLU A 365 10.73 -23.60 -14.57
C GLU A 365 11.25 -24.56 -15.64
N LYS A 366 11.42 -24.10 -16.88
CA LYS A 366 11.81 -24.91 -18.05
C LYS A 366 12.97 -25.84 -17.74
N THR A 367 14.05 -25.30 -17.16
CA THR A 367 15.25 -26.07 -16.86
C THR A 367 15.01 -27.08 -15.74
N HIS A 368 14.22 -26.73 -14.72
CA HIS A 368 13.85 -27.65 -13.64
C HIS A 368 13.04 -28.85 -14.17
N LYS A 369 11.99 -28.58 -14.97
CA LYS A 369 11.15 -29.61 -15.60
C LYS A 369 11.97 -30.57 -16.45
N ARG A 370 12.96 -30.06 -17.20
CA ARG A 370 13.89 -30.88 -18.01
C ARG A 370 14.67 -31.92 -17.18
N TYR A 371 15.10 -31.56 -15.96
CA TYR A 371 15.81 -32.50 -15.08
C TYR A 371 14.88 -33.54 -14.46
N LEU A 372 13.61 -33.19 -14.19
CA LEU A 372 12.60 -34.13 -13.69
C LEU A 372 12.29 -35.23 -14.71
N GLU A 373 12.18 -34.87 -16.00
CA GLU A 373 11.88 -35.82 -17.08
C GLU A 373 13.05 -36.77 -17.39
N LYS A 374 14.30 -36.30 -17.22
CA LYS A 374 15.51 -37.08 -17.46
C LYS A 374 16.49 -36.92 -16.29
N PRO A 375 16.33 -37.71 -15.21
CA PRO A 375 17.28 -37.70 -14.10
C PRO A 375 18.67 -38.10 -14.60
N TYR A 376 19.60 -37.17 -14.69
CA TYR A 376 20.97 -37.44 -15.15
C TYR A 376 21.66 -38.47 -14.25
N GLY A 377 22.01 -39.65 -14.77
CA GLY A 377 22.93 -40.62 -14.14
C GLY A 377 22.43 -41.30 -12.87
N GLY A 378 21.69 -42.41 -12.98
CA GLY A 378 21.28 -43.23 -11.85
C GLY A 378 21.91 -44.63 -11.85
N ASN A 379 23.08 -44.79 -11.22
CA ASN A 379 23.60 -46.12 -10.81
C ASN A 379 22.89 -46.62 -9.53
N GLY A 380 21.56 -46.55 -9.46
CA GLY A 380 20.76 -47.13 -8.35
C GLY A 380 21.01 -46.58 -6.93
N LYS A 381 21.70 -45.44 -6.76
CA LYS A 381 21.91 -44.81 -5.44
C LYS A 381 20.80 -43.82 -5.08
N ILE A 382 20.31 -43.89 -3.85
CA ILE A 382 19.37 -42.93 -3.24
C ILE A 382 20.02 -41.54 -3.24
N ARG A 383 19.31 -40.54 -3.76
CA ARG A 383 19.77 -39.14 -3.81
C ARG A 383 19.17 -38.35 -2.65
N PRO A 384 19.95 -37.49 -1.97
CA PRO A 384 19.37 -36.56 -1.01
C PRO A 384 18.40 -35.61 -1.71
N ARG A 385 17.24 -35.39 -1.09
CA ARG A 385 16.14 -34.54 -1.54
C ARG A 385 16.33 -33.14 -0.95
N ILE A 386 16.61 -32.17 -1.81
CA ILE A 386 16.83 -30.78 -1.40
C ILE A 386 15.65 -29.91 -1.85
N GLY A 387 14.98 -29.30 -0.89
CA GLY A 387 13.85 -28.41 -1.13
C GLY A 387 14.28 -27.00 -1.55
N ILE A 388 13.67 -26.44 -2.60
CA ILE A 388 13.73 -25.01 -2.94
C ILE A 388 12.34 -24.39 -2.75
N PRO A 389 12.18 -23.43 -1.83
CA PRO A 389 10.89 -22.74 -1.63
C PRO A 389 10.69 -21.68 -2.72
N ARG A 390 9.45 -21.52 -3.19
CA ARG A 390 9.06 -20.53 -4.22
C ARG A 390 8.91 -19.11 -3.66
N ILE A 391 9.99 -18.58 -3.10
CA ILE A 391 9.98 -17.32 -2.33
C ILE A 391 11.01 -16.33 -2.88
N PHE A 392 10.79 -15.04 -2.65
CA PHE A 392 11.75 -13.97 -2.93
C PHE A 392 12.41 -14.07 -4.32
N PHE A 393 13.74 -14.12 -4.35
CA PHE A 393 14.53 -14.13 -5.58
C PHE A 393 14.56 -15.48 -6.30
N PHE A 394 13.94 -16.53 -5.78
CA PHE A 394 13.72 -17.74 -6.58
C PHE A 394 12.78 -17.46 -7.76
N HIS A 395 11.94 -16.42 -7.69
CA HIS A 395 11.15 -15.94 -8.83
C HIS A 395 11.97 -15.29 -9.96
N ASP A 396 13.28 -15.09 -9.73
CA ASP A 396 14.24 -14.55 -10.69
C ASP A 396 15.41 -15.53 -10.99
N LEU A 397 15.82 -16.33 -10.00
CA LEU A 397 17.05 -17.11 -9.99
C LEU A 397 16.83 -18.63 -9.89
N LEU A 398 15.59 -19.11 -10.01
CA LEU A 398 15.30 -20.55 -9.99
C LEU A 398 16.11 -21.33 -11.04
N PRO A 399 16.27 -20.88 -12.30
CA PRO A 399 17.08 -21.59 -13.29
C PRO A 399 18.50 -21.84 -12.81
N TYR A 400 19.14 -20.85 -12.18
CA TYR A 400 20.47 -20.98 -11.59
C TYR A 400 20.50 -22.03 -10.47
N TRP A 401 19.70 -21.84 -9.42
CA TRP A 401 19.80 -22.65 -8.20
C TRP A 401 19.33 -24.08 -8.41
N SER A 402 18.24 -24.27 -9.18
CA SER A 402 17.76 -25.61 -9.52
C SER A 402 18.80 -26.37 -10.34
N THR A 403 19.40 -25.75 -11.35
CA THR A 403 20.42 -26.41 -12.19
C THR A 403 21.64 -26.78 -11.37
N LEU A 404 22.12 -25.87 -10.51
CA LEU A 404 23.27 -26.13 -9.64
C LEU A 404 23.05 -27.38 -8.79
N LEU A 405 21.90 -27.50 -8.12
CA LEU A 405 21.63 -28.65 -7.25
C LEU A 405 21.44 -29.95 -8.04
N TRP A 406 20.77 -29.92 -9.19
CA TRP A 406 20.64 -31.09 -10.06
C TRP A 406 21.99 -31.59 -10.57
N GLU A 407 22.85 -30.69 -11.04
CA GLU A 407 24.21 -31.02 -11.54
C GLU A 407 25.15 -31.54 -10.44
N LEU A 408 24.85 -31.21 -9.18
CA LEU A 408 25.53 -31.74 -8.01
C LEU A 408 25.04 -33.13 -7.58
N GLY A 409 24.00 -33.65 -8.24
CA GLY A 409 23.47 -35.00 -8.02
C GLY A 409 22.36 -35.10 -6.97
N PHE A 410 21.74 -33.98 -6.58
CA PHE A 410 20.59 -33.96 -5.68
C PHE A 410 19.28 -34.25 -6.42
N GLU A 411 18.25 -34.66 -5.68
CA GLU A 411 16.87 -34.57 -6.14
C GLU A 411 16.29 -33.24 -5.67
N VAL A 412 15.97 -32.34 -6.61
CA VAL A 412 15.48 -31.00 -6.26
C VAL A 412 13.96 -31.01 -6.19
N VAL A 413 13.41 -30.63 -5.04
CA VAL A 413 11.96 -30.59 -4.80
C VAL A 413 11.53 -29.13 -4.66
N LEU A 414 10.57 -28.68 -5.49
CA LEU A 414 9.98 -27.35 -5.33
C LEU A 414 8.80 -27.39 -4.35
N SER A 415 8.64 -26.32 -3.56
CA SER A 415 7.39 -26.11 -2.84
C SER A 415 6.23 -26.01 -3.83
N SER A 416 5.02 -26.34 -3.38
CA SER A 416 3.80 -26.23 -4.18
C SER A 416 3.58 -24.78 -4.63
N SER A 417 2.84 -24.61 -5.72
CA SER A 417 2.39 -23.27 -6.15
C SER A 417 1.61 -22.60 -5.03
N THR A 418 1.78 -21.29 -4.88
CA THR A 418 1.12 -20.54 -3.82
C THR A 418 -0.38 -20.65 -3.94
N ASN A 419 -1.01 -21.06 -2.84
CA ASN A 419 -2.46 -21.22 -2.72
C ASN A 419 -2.89 -20.95 -1.27
N ARG A 420 -4.19 -21.04 -0.97
CA ARG A 420 -4.71 -20.75 0.37
C ARG A 420 -4.14 -21.66 1.45
N GLN A 421 -3.82 -22.92 1.14
CA GLN A 421 -3.20 -23.84 2.08
C GLN A 421 -1.78 -23.38 2.44
N ILE A 422 -0.97 -22.98 1.45
CA ILE A 422 0.36 -22.41 1.69
C ILE A 422 0.26 -21.13 2.53
N ILE A 423 -0.66 -20.23 2.18
CA ILE A 423 -0.87 -18.98 2.93
C ILE A 423 -1.22 -19.29 4.40
N ASN A 424 -2.18 -20.17 4.64
CA ASN A 424 -2.59 -20.56 5.99
C ASN A 424 -1.45 -21.21 6.77
N LYS A 425 -0.69 -22.13 6.16
CA LYS A 425 0.53 -22.71 6.78
C LYS A 425 1.51 -21.60 7.17
N GLY A 426 1.65 -20.57 6.35
CA GLY A 426 2.50 -19.42 6.66
C GLY A 426 2.02 -18.63 7.87
N LEU A 427 0.72 -18.36 7.97
CA LEU A 427 0.10 -17.65 9.10
C LEU A 427 0.21 -18.42 10.42
N GLU A 428 0.09 -19.75 10.36
CA GLU A 428 0.17 -20.61 11.55
C GLU A 428 1.59 -20.76 12.11
N ASN A 429 2.62 -20.57 11.27
CA ASN A 429 4.02 -20.87 11.63
C ASN A 429 4.89 -19.61 11.77
N ILE A 430 4.31 -18.42 11.67
CA ILE A 430 5.08 -17.18 11.82
C ILE A 430 5.28 -16.81 13.29
N ILE A 431 6.51 -16.44 13.66
CA ILE A 431 6.86 -16.07 15.05
C ILE A 431 6.56 -14.60 15.36
N THR A 432 6.60 -13.73 14.35
CA THR A 432 6.43 -12.28 14.51
C THR A 432 5.69 -11.68 13.32
N GLU A 433 4.88 -10.67 13.58
CA GLU A 433 4.17 -9.94 12.53
C GLU A 433 5.14 -9.29 11.53
N SER A 434 4.91 -9.55 10.25
CA SER A 434 5.79 -9.12 9.15
C SER A 434 5.01 -8.88 7.86
N CYS A 435 5.70 -8.54 6.76
CA CYS A 435 5.03 -8.32 5.48
C CYS A 435 4.48 -9.62 4.89
N TYR A 436 3.43 -9.50 4.07
CA TYR A 436 2.70 -10.64 3.50
C TYR A 436 3.59 -11.69 2.79
N PRO A 437 4.56 -11.33 1.92
CA PRO A 437 5.45 -12.33 1.31
C PRO A 437 6.33 -13.09 2.30
N HIS A 438 6.68 -12.49 3.43
CA HIS A 438 7.45 -13.16 4.48
C HIS A 438 6.58 -14.15 5.27
N LYS A 439 5.29 -13.84 5.48
CA LYS A 439 4.31 -14.81 6.00
C LYS A 439 4.20 -16.02 5.07
N ILE A 440 4.02 -15.78 3.78
CA ILE A 440 3.92 -16.84 2.76
C ILE A 440 5.20 -17.68 2.67
N ALA A 441 6.37 -17.06 2.89
CA ALA A 441 7.63 -17.79 2.89
C ALA A 441 7.68 -18.92 3.95
N HIS A 442 7.09 -18.71 5.13
CA HIS A 442 6.96 -19.76 6.15
C HIS A 442 6.08 -20.91 5.63
N GLY A 443 5.02 -20.59 4.91
CA GLY A 443 4.12 -21.57 4.29
C GLY A 443 4.84 -22.47 3.27
N HIS A 444 5.67 -21.88 2.41
CA HIS A 444 6.47 -22.66 1.44
C HIS A 444 7.53 -23.53 2.11
N ILE A 445 8.16 -23.05 3.19
CA ILE A 445 9.11 -23.86 3.95
C ILE A 445 8.38 -25.02 4.63
N LYS A 446 7.22 -24.76 5.25
CA LYS A 446 6.39 -25.80 5.86
C LYS A 446 5.91 -26.85 4.85
N ASP A 447 5.52 -26.44 3.65
CA ASP A 447 5.17 -27.37 2.56
C ASP A 447 6.31 -28.29 2.15
N LEU A 448 7.56 -27.80 2.15
CA LEU A 448 8.73 -28.64 1.90
C LEU A 448 9.01 -29.61 3.04
N ILE A 449 8.82 -29.18 4.29
CA ILE A 449 8.90 -30.06 5.46
C ILE A 449 7.86 -31.19 5.36
N ASP A 450 6.62 -30.86 4.99
CA ASP A 450 5.55 -31.85 4.80
C ASP A 450 5.83 -32.81 3.64
N LYS A 451 6.67 -32.41 2.68
CA LYS A 451 7.17 -33.26 1.58
C LYS A 451 8.37 -34.12 1.97
N GLU A 452 8.81 -34.08 3.23
CA GLU A 452 9.89 -34.88 3.78
C GLU A 452 11.22 -34.70 3.03
N VAL A 453 11.60 -33.45 2.72
CA VAL A 453 12.92 -33.15 2.15
C VAL A 453 14.02 -33.32 3.20
N ASP A 454 15.20 -33.75 2.79
CA ASP A 454 16.34 -33.95 3.69
C ASP A 454 16.95 -32.62 4.16
N ALA A 455 16.90 -31.58 3.33
CA ALA A 455 17.30 -30.23 3.68
C ALA A 455 16.60 -29.19 2.79
N VAL A 456 16.50 -27.95 3.27
CA VAL A 456 15.98 -26.82 2.49
C VAL A 456 17.12 -25.90 2.07
N PHE A 457 17.23 -25.62 0.77
CA PHE A 457 18.15 -24.63 0.22
C PHE A 457 17.56 -23.22 0.36
N LEU A 458 18.11 -22.45 1.29
CA LEU A 458 17.59 -21.15 1.69
C LEU A 458 18.76 -20.14 1.82
N PRO A 459 19.25 -19.59 0.71
CA PRO A 459 20.36 -18.64 0.73
C PRO A 459 19.96 -17.31 1.40
N SER A 460 20.94 -16.68 2.05
CA SER A 460 20.82 -15.30 2.53
C SER A 460 21.17 -14.36 1.37
N PHE A 461 20.16 -13.84 0.69
CA PHE A 461 20.33 -12.95 -0.46
C PHE A 461 20.65 -11.54 0.00
N ILE A 462 21.92 -11.14 0.02
CA ILE A 462 22.36 -9.83 0.56
C ILE A 462 22.34 -8.77 -0.54
N ASN A 463 23.16 -8.96 -1.58
CA ASN A 463 23.42 -7.94 -2.60
C ASN A 463 23.70 -8.59 -3.98
N TYR A 464 23.21 -7.93 -5.03
CA TYR A 464 23.26 -8.38 -6.43
C TYR A 464 24.08 -7.49 -7.37
N ASN A 465 24.81 -6.50 -6.86
CA ASN A 465 25.69 -5.66 -7.65
C ASN A 465 26.63 -6.50 -8.49
N ALA A 466 26.56 -6.31 -9.81
CA ALA A 466 27.65 -6.69 -10.67
C ALA A 466 28.82 -5.72 -10.49
N ASN A 467 30.03 -6.14 -10.85
CA ASN A 467 31.19 -5.25 -10.90
C ASN A 467 30.86 -4.06 -11.84
N GLY A 468 30.75 -2.84 -11.28
CA GLY A 468 30.58 -1.60 -12.05
C GLY A 468 29.22 -0.89 -11.96
N GLU A 469 28.24 -1.39 -11.21
CA GLU A 469 27.00 -0.63 -10.95
C GLU A 469 27.27 0.58 -10.02
N ALA A 470 26.77 1.77 -10.39
CA ALA A 470 26.97 3.01 -9.62
C ALA A 470 26.16 3.05 -8.31
N VAL A 471 25.05 2.31 -8.22
CA VAL A 471 24.16 2.26 -7.05
C VAL A 471 24.11 0.83 -6.54
N ARG A 472 24.18 0.64 -5.21
CA ARG A 472 24.16 -0.70 -4.63
C ARG A 472 22.80 -1.40 -4.80
N SER A 473 22.77 -2.73 -4.87
CA SER A 473 21.60 -3.54 -5.23
C SER A 473 21.29 -4.58 -4.15
N TYR A 474 20.95 -4.12 -2.93
CA TYR A 474 20.58 -4.97 -1.80
C TYR A 474 19.16 -5.53 -1.92
N ALA A 475 18.97 -6.72 -1.33
CA ALA A 475 17.65 -7.21 -0.95
C ALA A 475 17.10 -6.48 0.28
N CYS A 476 15.80 -6.61 0.57
CA CYS A 476 15.25 -6.10 1.83
C CYS A 476 15.74 -6.94 3.03
N PRO A 477 15.80 -6.38 4.25
CA PRO A 477 16.30 -7.09 5.43
C PRO A 477 15.61 -8.44 5.69
N TYR A 478 14.28 -8.53 5.50
CA TYR A 478 13.56 -9.80 5.69
C TYR A 478 13.99 -10.90 4.70
N ALA A 479 14.26 -10.55 3.44
CA ALA A 479 14.78 -11.53 2.48
C ALA A 479 16.23 -11.94 2.81
N GLN A 480 17.03 -11.04 3.37
CA GLN A 480 18.38 -11.34 3.84
C GLN A 480 18.37 -12.30 5.04
N THR A 481 17.46 -12.10 5.98
CA THR A 481 17.44 -12.83 7.25
C THR A 481 16.56 -14.07 7.26
N MET A 482 15.81 -14.34 6.19
CA MET A 482 14.92 -15.50 6.08
C MET A 482 15.52 -16.84 6.56
N PRO A 483 16.74 -17.25 6.18
CA PRO A 483 17.29 -18.52 6.67
C PRO A 483 17.44 -18.60 8.19
N TYR A 484 17.78 -17.49 8.83
CA TYR A 484 17.96 -17.45 10.28
C TYR A 484 16.62 -17.41 11.01
N ILE A 485 15.61 -16.74 10.44
CA ILE A 485 14.25 -16.74 10.98
C ILE A 485 13.63 -18.14 10.85
N ALA A 486 13.81 -18.80 9.69
CA ALA A 486 13.30 -20.14 9.45
C ALA A 486 13.89 -21.18 10.42
N GLU A 487 15.17 -21.05 10.76
CA GLU A 487 15.84 -21.94 11.74
C GLU A 487 15.23 -21.85 13.14
N VAL A 488 14.77 -20.65 13.53
CA VAL A 488 14.07 -20.46 14.81
C VAL A 488 12.60 -20.92 14.70
N ALA A 489 11.96 -20.74 13.54
CA ALA A 489 10.55 -21.06 13.34
C ALA A 489 10.29 -22.57 13.22
N PHE A 490 11.23 -23.31 12.64
CA PHE A 490 11.10 -24.73 12.34
C PHE A 490 12.20 -25.52 13.05
N ASP A 491 11.92 -25.99 14.26
CA ASP A 491 12.83 -26.82 15.03
C ASP A 491 13.27 -28.06 14.22
N LYS A 492 14.57 -28.39 14.27
CA LYS A 492 15.20 -29.54 13.58
C LYS A 492 15.22 -29.51 12.04
N LEU A 493 14.92 -28.39 11.40
CA LEU A 493 15.08 -28.25 9.94
C LEU A 493 16.57 -28.09 9.56
N ASP A 494 17.07 -28.94 8.67
CA ASP A 494 18.40 -28.78 8.10
C ASP A 494 18.38 -27.75 6.95
N ILE A 495 19.07 -26.63 7.11
CA ILE A 495 19.05 -25.50 6.17
C ILE A 495 20.42 -25.31 5.53
N ILE A 496 20.45 -25.28 4.20
CA ILE A 496 21.62 -24.88 3.41
C ILE A 496 21.52 -23.38 3.13
N LYS A 497 22.29 -22.58 3.88
CA LYS A 497 22.16 -21.10 3.92
C LYS A 497 23.44 -20.35 3.54
N PRO A 498 23.90 -20.40 2.27
CA PRO A 498 25.03 -19.59 1.85
C PRO A 498 24.71 -18.10 1.84
N ALA A 499 25.68 -17.25 2.18
CA ALA A 499 25.57 -15.80 2.05
C ALA A 499 25.88 -15.37 0.61
N ILE A 500 24.90 -14.76 -0.05
CA ILE A 500 25.01 -14.29 -1.44
C ILE A 500 25.25 -12.79 -1.42
N ASN A 501 26.53 -12.41 -1.43
CA ASN A 501 26.97 -11.03 -1.57
C ASN A 501 27.91 -10.88 -2.77
N MET A 502 27.36 -10.37 -3.87
CA MET A 502 28.10 -10.19 -5.12
C MET A 502 29.16 -9.09 -5.05
N GLU A 503 29.14 -8.20 -4.05
CA GLU A 503 30.17 -7.16 -3.86
C GLU A 503 31.56 -7.76 -3.59
N TYR A 504 31.63 -8.98 -3.02
CA TYR A 504 32.89 -9.70 -2.82
C TYR A 504 33.34 -10.50 -4.06
N GLY A 505 32.58 -10.41 -5.16
CA GLY A 505 32.84 -11.08 -6.42
C GLY A 505 32.36 -12.53 -6.48
N SER A 506 32.14 -13.02 -7.70
CA SER A 506 31.59 -14.36 -7.98
C SER A 506 32.42 -15.50 -7.37
N ARG A 507 33.75 -15.36 -7.30
CA ARG A 507 34.64 -16.36 -6.69
C ARG A 507 34.38 -16.52 -5.18
N HIS A 508 34.11 -15.42 -4.48
CA HIS A 508 33.81 -15.45 -3.05
C HIS A 508 32.46 -16.15 -2.81
N VAL A 509 31.43 -15.76 -3.56
CA VAL A 509 30.09 -16.38 -3.50
C VAL A 509 30.16 -17.88 -3.81
N ALA A 510 30.90 -18.27 -4.85
CA ALA A 510 31.13 -19.68 -5.16
C ALA A 510 31.85 -20.44 -4.01
N GLY A 511 32.72 -19.76 -3.26
CA GLY A 511 33.34 -20.28 -2.04
C GLY A 511 32.32 -20.52 -0.93
N GLU A 512 31.43 -19.55 -0.67
CA GLU A 512 30.34 -19.64 0.32
C GLU A 512 29.38 -20.79 0.01
N VAL A 513 28.90 -20.87 -1.23
CA VAL A 513 27.99 -21.94 -1.66
C VAL A 513 28.66 -23.30 -1.50
N PHE A 514 29.91 -23.46 -1.94
CA PHE A 514 30.65 -24.71 -1.77
C PHE A 514 30.84 -25.10 -0.29
N ARG A 515 31.14 -24.13 0.58
CA ARG A 515 31.27 -24.36 2.03
C ARG A 515 29.95 -24.83 2.65
N SER A 516 28.82 -24.22 2.26
CA SER A 516 27.49 -24.60 2.76
C SER A 516 27.09 -26.04 2.39
N LEU A 517 27.70 -26.61 1.36
CA LEU A 517 27.43 -27.96 0.85
C LEU A 517 28.44 -29.02 1.34
N LYS A 518 29.38 -28.65 2.23
CA LYS A 518 30.47 -29.54 2.69
C LYS A 518 29.98 -30.89 3.23
N LYS A 519 28.82 -30.93 3.90
CA LYS A 519 28.23 -32.16 4.47
C LYS A 519 27.93 -33.24 3.41
N PHE A 520 27.75 -32.86 2.16
CA PHE A 520 27.46 -33.78 1.05
C PHE A 520 28.71 -34.30 0.32
N LYS A 521 29.92 -33.95 0.77
CA LYS A 521 31.20 -34.47 0.23
C LYS A 521 31.38 -34.26 -1.29
N ILE A 522 30.89 -33.13 -1.79
CA ILE A 522 30.98 -32.75 -3.21
C ILE A 522 32.43 -32.38 -3.58
N SER A 523 32.93 -32.87 -4.72
CA SER A 523 34.26 -32.50 -5.20
C SER A 523 34.28 -31.08 -5.80
N ARG A 524 35.40 -30.36 -5.64
CA ARG A 524 35.54 -28.99 -6.18
C ARG A 524 35.40 -28.94 -7.71
N SER A 525 35.86 -29.98 -8.41
CA SER A 525 35.72 -30.10 -9.86
C SER A 525 34.25 -30.25 -10.29
N ALA A 526 33.49 -31.12 -9.62
CA ALA A 526 32.05 -31.27 -9.89
C ALA A 526 31.30 -29.97 -9.61
N PHE A 527 31.61 -29.29 -8.50
CA PHE A 527 31.02 -28.01 -8.15
C PHE A 527 31.27 -26.92 -9.20
N ASN A 528 32.51 -26.77 -9.67
CA ASN A 528 32.84 -25.77 -10.70
C ASN A 528 32.10 -26.04 -12.02
N ARG A 529 31.95 -27.31 -12.43
CA ARG A 529 31.15 -27.67 -13.63
C ARG A 529 29.68 -27.32 -13.44
N ALA A 530 29.11 -27.68 -12.30
CA ALA A 530 27.71 -27.40 -11.96
C ALA A 530 27.41 -25.90 -11.95
N MET A 531 28.33 -25.08 -11.44
CA MET A 531 28.25 -23.61 -11.47
C MET A 531 28.20 -23.06 -12.90
N THR A 532 29.08 -23.51 -13.80
CA THR A 532 29.07 -23.07 -15.21
C THR A 532 27.75 -23.42 -15.89
N MET A 533 27.19 -24.60 -15.61
CA MET A 533 25.89 -25.00 -16.16
C MET A 533 24.74 -24.17 -15.59
N ALA A 534 24.78 -23.85 -14.30
CA ALA A 534 23.82 -22.96 -13.65
C ALA A 534 23.85 -21.53 -14.22
N GLU A 535 25.04 -20.96 -14.45
CA GLU A 535 25.22 -19.66 -15.10
C GLU A 535 24.64 -19.66 -16.52
N SER A 536 24.88 -20.73 -17.29
CA SER A 536 24.32 -20.89 -18.63
C SER A 536 22.79 -20.96 -18.61
N ALA A 537 22.20 -21.71 -17.67
CA ALA A 537 20.74 -21.82 -17.53
C ALA A 537 20.09 -20.48 -17.16
N GLN A 538 20.71 -19.70 -16.28
CA GLN A 538 20.23 -18.36 -15.92
C GLN A 538 20.33 -17.40 -17.11
N LYS A 539 21.42 -17.47 -17.88
CA LYS A 539 21.59 -16.65 -19.08
C LYS A 539 20.54 -17.00 -20.14
N GLU A 540 20.25 -18.28 -20.36
CA GLU A 540 19.18 -18.72 -21.28
C GLU A 540 17.82 -18.11 -20.88
N PHE A 541 17.46 -18.17 -19.60
CA PHE A 541 16.24 -17.54 -19.09
C PHE A 541 16.22 -16.03 -19.33
N ASN A 542 17.28 -15.30 -18.91
CA ASN A 542 17.35 -13.85 -19.07
C ASN A 542 17.28 -13.43 -20.55
N THR A 543 17.93 -14.17 -21.46
CA THR A 543 17.86 -13.92 -22.90
C THR A 543 16.46 -14.15 -23.44
N ALA A 544 15.79 -15.25 -23.07
CA ALA A 544 14.44 -15.56 -23.52
C ALA A 544 13.43 -14.49 -23.07
N ILE A 545 13.53 -14.02 -21.81
CA ILE A 545 12.69 -12.93 -21.29
C ILE A 545 12.91 -11.63 -22.08
N ASN A 546 14.16 -11.26 -22.32
CA ASN A 546 14.50 -10.05 -23.07
C ASN A 546 14.03 -10.09 -24.53
N GLU A 547 14.19 -11.23 -25.22
CA GLU A 547 13.74 -11.42 -26.59
C GLU A 547 12.21 -11.38 -26.69
N ARG A 548 11.53 -12.09 -25.77
CA ARG A 548 10.07 -12.08 -25.71
C ARG A 548 9.53 -10.70 -25.37
N GLY A 549 10.15 -9.99 -24.44
CA GLY A 549 9.78 -8.62 -24.08
C GLY A 549 9.87 -7.65 -25.26
N LYS A 550 10.95 -7.73 -26.06
CA LYS A 550 11.07 -6.93 -27.30
C LYS A 550 9.97 -7.23 -28.31
N ASP A 551 9.64 -8.51 -28.52
CA ASP A 551 8.56 -8.92 -29.41
C ASP A 551 7.20 -8.37 -28.97
N VAL A 552 6.90 -8.50 -27.67
CA VAL A 552 5.64 -8.02 -27.08
C VAL A 552 5.54 -6.49 -27.17
N ILE A 553 6.57 -5.75 -26.75
CA ILE A 553 6.58 -4.28 -26.77
C ILE A 553 6.45 -3.73 -28.19
N GLY A 554 7.09 -4.38 -29.18
CA GLY A 554 7.02 -3.97 -30.58
C GLY A 554 5.62 -4.11 -31.21
N LYS A 555 4.74 -4.91 -30.61
CA LYS A 555 3.39 -5.20 -31.11
C LYS A 555 2.28 -4.43 -30.38
N ILE A 556 2.61 -3.51 -29.47
CA ILE A 556 1.63 -2.75 -28.70
C ILE A 556 0.88 -1.77 -29.61
N ASN A 557 -0.35 -2.13 -29.97
CA ASN A 557 -1.25 -1.32 -30.81
C ASN A 557 -2.27 -0.53 -29.96
N GLU A 558 -2.65 -1.01 -28.79
CA GLU A 558 -3.67 -0.45 -27.90
C GLU A 558 -3.16 -0.18 -26.47
N ARG A 559 -4.07 0.27 -25.58
CA ARG A 559 -3.75 0.51 -24.16
C ARG A 559 -3.34 -0.80 -23.50
N THR A 560 -2.12 -0.85 -22.98
CA THR A 560 -1.55 -2.05 -22.35
C THR A 560 -1.18 -1.76 -20.90
N ILE A 561 -1.49 -2.69 -20.00
CA ILE A 561 -1.14 -2.58 -18.58
C ILE A 561 0.17 -3.32 -18.30
N VAL A 562 1.14 -2.65 -17.68
CA VAL A 562 2.33 -3.27 -17.12
C VAL A 562 2.06 -3.59 -15.66
N ILE A 563 2.20 -4.85 -15.26
CA ILE A 563 2.15 -5.25 -13.86
C ILE A 563 3.53 -5.00 -13.24
N VAL A 564 3.60 -3.99 -12.37
CA VAL A 564 4.83 -3.52 -11.72
C VAL A 564 4.85 -3.99 -10.27
N GLY A 565 5.98 -4.51 -9.80
CA GLY A 565 6.15 -4.93 -8.42
C GLY A 565 7.42 -5.75 -8.22
N ARG A 566 7.47 -6.51 -7.13
CA ARG A 566 8.55 -7.48 -6.91
C ARG A 566 8.19 -8.79 -7.58
N SER A 567 9.16 -9.53 -8.09
CA SER A 567 8.89 -10.77 -8.84
C SER A 567 8.06 -11.77 -8.05
N TYR A 568 8.38 -11.96 -6.77
CA TYR A 568 7.64 -12.81 -5.83
C TYR A 568 6.27 -12.27 -5.39
N ASN A 569 5.85 -11.14 -5.92
CA ASN A 569 4.50 -10.59 -5.71
C ASN A 569 3.78 -10.49 -7.04
N ALA A 570 4.37 -9.76 -7.99
CA ALA A 570 3.80 -9.46 -9.29
C ALA A 570 3.60 -10.70 -10.17
N PHE A 571 4.46 -11.72 -10.04
CA PHE A 571 4.48 -12.87 -10.95
C PHE A 571 4.04 -14.18 -10.29
N ASP A 572 3.84 -14.19 -8.97
CA ASP A 572 3.27 -15.33 -8.28
C ASP A 572 1.72 -15.26 -8.38
N PRO A 573 1.06 -16.21 -9.08
CA PRO A 573 -0.39 -16.16 -9.30
C PRO A 573 -1.22 -16.27 -8.02
N GLY A 574 -0.70 -16.93 -6.99
CA GLY A 574 -1.38 -17.06 -5.69
C GLY A 574 -1.28 -15.79 -4.86
N ILE A 575 -0.18 -15.04 -5.00
CA ILE A 575 0.03 -13.77 -4.30
C ILE A 575 -0.66 -12.63 -5.04
N ASN A 576 -0.51 -12.53 -6.38
CA ASN A 576 -1.15 -11.47 -7.17
C ASN A 576 -2.65 -11.68 -7.41
N LEU A 577 -3.28 -12.70 -6.84
CA LEU A 577 -4.71 -13.00 -6.98
C LEU A 577 -5.16 -13.16 -8.44
N GLU A 578 -4.30 -13.70 -9.29
CA GLU A 578 -4.52 -13.88 -10.73
C GLU A 578 -4.97 -12.60 -11.46
N ILE A 579 -4.56 -11.40 -10.99
CA ILE A 579 -4.87 -10.10 -11.63
C ILE A 579 -4.64 -10.11 -13.15
N PRO A 580 -3.52 -10.66 -13.69
CA PRO A 580 -3.33 -10.70 -15.14
C PRO A 580 -4.45 -11.42 -15.90
N LYS A 581 -4.97 -12.53 -15.37
CA LYS A 581 -6.06 -13.29 -15.99
C LYS A 581 -7.37 -12.53 -15.93
N LYS A 582 -7.64 -11.84 -14.81
CA LYS A 582 -8.82 -10.98 -14.64
C LYS A 582 -8.79 -9.80 -15.62
N LEU A 583 -7.63 -9.18 -15.83
CA LEU A 583 -7.47 -8.14 -16.85
C LEU A 583 -7.74 -8.68 -18.26
N SER A 584 -7.23 -9.89 -18.58
CA SER A 584 -7.52 -10.54 -19.86
C SER A 584 -9.01 -10.84 -20.05
N ALA A 585 -9.71 -11.27 -18.99
CA ALA A 585 -11.17 -11.46 -19.01
C ALA A 585 -11.95 -10.15 -19.23
N LEU A 586 -11.37 -9.01 -18.83
CA LEU A 586 -11.87 -7.66 -19.13
C LEU A 586 -11.45 -7.15 -20.52
N GLY A 587 -10.81 -7.99 -21.35
CA GLY A 587 -10.34 -7.62 -22.68
C GLY A 587 -9.10 -6.73 -22.67
N VAL A 588 -8.31 -6.75 -21.59
CA VAL A 588 -7.13 -5.88 -21.44
C VAL A 588 -5.85 -6.70 -21.45
N PHE A 589 -4.96 -6.33 -22.37
CA PHE A 589 -3.65 -6.93 -22.47
C PHE A 589 -2.73 -6.46 -21.34
N SER A 590 -2.04 -7.41 -20.68
CA SER A 590 -1.11 -7.10 -19.59
C SER A 590 0.25 -7.77 -19.77
N ILE A 591 1.31 -7.04 -19.40
CA ILE A 591 2.71 -7.48 -19.56
C ILE A 591 3.45 -7.54 -18.21
N PRO A 592 4.29 -8.57 -17.98
CA PRO A 592 5.19 -8.60 -16.83
C PRO A 592 6.20 -7.46 -16.89
N GLN A 593 6.51 -6.85 -15.74
CA GLN A 593 7.51 -5.78 -15.66
C GLN A 593 8.88 -6.16 -16.23
N ASP A 594 9.34 -7.40 -16.06
CA ASP A 594 10.67 -7.83 -16.49
C ASP A 594 10.77 -8.09 -18.01
N PHE A 595 9.67 -7.92 -18.75
CA PHE A 595 9.69 -7.85 -20.21
C PHE A 595 10.11 -6.44 -20.69
N LEU A 596 10.10 -5.44 -19.81
CA LEU A 596 10.59 -4.11 -20.11
C LEU A 596 12.13 -4.09 -20.11
N PRO A 597 12.77 -3.31 -21.01
CA PRO A 597 14.23 -3.16 -21.05
C PRO A 597 14.74 -2.25 -19.92
N VAL A 598 14.54 -2.64 -18.66
CA VAL A 598 14.90 -1.84 -17.48
C VAL A 598 16.41 -1.63 -17.36
N ASP A 599 17.23 -2.55 -17.88
CA ASP A 599 18.68 -2.47 -17.82
C ASP A 599 19.25 -1.29 -18.64
N SER A 600 18.51 -0.77 -19.63
CA SER A 600 18.93 0.41 -20.40
C SER A 600 18.60 1.75 -19.75
N ILE A 601 17.93 1.74 -18.58
CA ILE A 601 17.51 2.95 -17.89
C ILE A 601 18.43 3.23 -16.70
N ASP A 602 18.99 4.42 -16.66
CA ASP A 602 19.72 4.93 -15.51
C ASP A 602 18.81 5.83 -14.65
N ILE A 603 18.74 5.53 -13.36
CA ILE A 603 17.97 6.28 -12.37
C ILE A 603 18.86 6.91 -11.29
N SER A 604 20.17 6.64 -11.32
CA SER A 604 21.13 7.01 -10.27
C SER A 604 21.19 8.53 -10.06
N GLY A 605 20.99 9.31 -11.13
CA GLY A 605 20.94 10.76 -11.09
C GLY A 605 19.77 11.33 -10.28
N LYS A 606 18.55 10.79 -10.39
CA LYS A 606 17.35 11.31 -9.68
C LYS A 606 17.11 10.63 -8.34
N TRP A 607 17.38 9.33 -8.27
CA TRP A 607 17.14 8.51 -7.09
C TRP A 607 18.49 8.00 -6.58
N PRO A 608 19.39 8.92 -6.15
CA PRO A 608 20.67 8.53 -5.60
C PRO A 608 20.38 7.62 -4.41
N ASN A 609 21.20 6.58 -4.24
CA ASN A 609 21.07 5.69 -3.10
C ASN A 609 19.74 4.89 -3.04
N MET A 610 19.02 4.70 -4.16
CA MET A 610 17.96 3.68 -4.25
C MET A 610 18.59 2.28 -4.23
N TYR A 611 19.01 1.85 -3.04
CA TYR A 611 19.85 0.68 -2.91
C TYR A 611 19.08 -0.66 -2.91
N TRP A 612 17.74 -0.63 -2.98
CA TRP A 612 16.95 -1.84 -3.09
C TRP A 612 16.82 -2.26 -4.55
N ARG A 613 17.31 -3.45 -4.91
CA ARG A 613 17.25 -3.94 -6.30
C ARG A 613 15.85 -3.90 -6.89
N SER A 614 14.85 -4.33 -6.13
CA SER A 614 13.45 -4.26 -6.58
C SER A 614 12.95 -2.83 -6.76
N GLY A 615 13.38 -1.90 -5.88
CA GLY A 615 13.03 -0.49 -5.99
C GLY A 615 13.61 0.14 -7.24
N GLN A 616 14.85 -0.21 -7.59
CA GLN A 616 15.46 0.22 -8.84
C GLN A 616 14.67 -0.26 -10.06
N ASN A 617 14.35 -1.56 -10.13
CA ASN A 617 13.58 -2.10 -11.24
C ASN A 617 12.20 -1.43 -11.36
N ILE A 618 11.50 -1.22 -10.24
CA ILE A 618 10.20 -0.55 -10.19
C ILE A 618 10.28 0.88 -10.73
N LEU A 619 11.28 1.67 -10.30
CA LEU A 619 11.45 3.05 -10.77
C LEU A 619 11.92 3.11 -12.24
N LYS A 620 12.83 2.23 -12.67
CA LYS A 620 13.22 2.08 -14.08
C LYS A 620 12.02 1.73 -14.97
N SER A 621 11.10 0.92 -14.47
CA SER A 621 9.85 0.59 -15.19
C SER A 621 8.93 1.79 -15.29
N ALA A 622 8.82 2.60 -14.23
CA ALA A 622 8.07 3.84 -14.24
C ALA A 622 8.59 4.84 -15.29
N GLU A 623 9.91 4.91 -15.50
CA GLU A 623 10.52 5.72 -16.57
C GLU A 623 10.02 5.28 -17.96
N ILE A 624 10.06 3.98 -18.25
CA ILE A 624 9.63 3.40 -19.53
C ILE A 624 8.13 3.58 -19.74
N ILE A 625 7.32 3.28 -18.72
CA ILE A 625 5.86 3.39 -18.79
C ILE A 625 5.44 4.84 -19.00
N LYS A 626 6.05 5.80 -18.28
CA LYS A 626 5.75 7.22 -18.47
C LYS A 626 6.11 7.72 -19.86
N ALA A 627 7.22 7.26 -20.43
CA ALA A 627 7.68 7.65 -21.76
C ALA A 627 6.79 7.15 -22.91
N ASN A 628 6.01 6.08 -22.71
CA ASN A 628 5.17 5.49 -23.75
C ASN A 628 3.67 5.77 -23.50
N PRO A 629 2.96 6.57 -24.31
CA PRO A 629 1.58 6.95 -24.07
C PRO A 629 0.59 5.77 -23.97
N LYS A 630 0.90 4.63 -24.58
CA LYS A 630 0.05 3.43 -24.59
C LYS A 630 0.24 2.52 -23.38
N LEU A 631 1.31 2.70 -22.60
CA LEU A 631 1.60 1.90 -21.41
C LEU A 631 1.02 2.55 -20.16
N PHE A 632 0.30 1.76 -19.36
CA PHE A 632 -0.19 2.15 -18.04
C PHE A 632 0.37 1.20 -16.99
N ALA A 633 0.53 1.66 -15.75
CA ALA A 633 1.03 0.80 -14.67
C ALA A 633 -0.12 0.29 -13.80
N LEU A 634 -0.02 -0.98 -13.40
CA LEU A 634 -0.70 -1.53 -12.24
C LEU A 634 0.39 -1.98 -11.26
N TYR A 635 0.61 -1.21 -10.20
CA TYR A 635 1.58 -1.48 -9.15
C TYR A 635 0.97 -2.47 -8.14
N ILE A 636 1.59 -3.63 -7.96
CA ILE A 636 1.26 -4.58 -6.88
C ILE A 636 2.26 -4.45 -5.72
N GLY A 637 1.77 -3.89 -4.60
CA GLY A 637 2.47 -3.76 -3.32
C GLY A 637 2.00 -4.81 -2.31
N ASN A 638 2.62 -4.84 -1.13
CA ASN A 638 2.19 -5.73 -0.04
C ASN A 638 1.97 -4.96 1.26
N PHE A 639 1.00 -5.39 2.04
CA PHE A 639 0.77 -4.85 3.37
C PHE A 639 2.00 -5.02 4.27
N SER A 640 2.27 -4.01 5.09
CA SER A 640 3.45 -3.93 5.96
C SER A 640 4.81 -4.06 5.26
N CYS A 641 4.86 -3.88 3.94
CA CYS A 641 6.12 -3.91 3.19
C CYS A 641 6.98 -2.69 3.53
N GLY A 642 8.21 -2.96 3.98
CA GLY A 642 9.10 -1.92 4.44
C GLY A 642 9.64 -1.01 3.35
N PRO A 643 10.26 -1.52 2.28
CA PRO A 643 10.72 -0.68 1.18
C PRO A 643 9.59 0.09 0.48
N ASP A 644 8.38 -0.49 0.41
CA ASP A 644 7.21 0.16 -0.18
C ASP A 644 6.78 1.42 0.58
N SER A 645 7.15 1.57 1.86
CA SER A 645 6.89 2.82 2.58
C SER A 645 7.61 4.04 1.98
N PHE A 646 8.58 3.84 1.08
CA PHE A 646 9.26 4.92 0.35
C PHE A 646 9.04 4.80 -1.16
N ILE A 647 9.17 3.59 -1.71
CA ILE A 647 9.10 3.37 -3.16
C ILE A 647 7.76 3.83 -3.75
N HIS A 648 6.64 3.69 -3.01
CA HIS A 648 5.34 4.16 -3.50
C HIS A 648 5.34 5.66 -3.76
N ARG A 649 5.79 6.48 -2.82
CA ARG A 649 5.85 7.93 -3.04
C ARG A 649 6.76 8.30 -4.21
N TYR A 650 7.88 7.61 -4.37
CA TYR A 650 8.80 7.85 -5.49
C TYR A 650 8.19 7.42 -6.83
N PHE A 651 7.41 6.34 -6.82
CA PHE A 651 6.66 5.88 -7.99
C PHE A 651 5.54 6.86 -8.35
N ASN A 652 4.78 7.37 -7.35
CA ASN A 652 3.74 8.39 -7.53
C ASN A 652 4.33 9.65 -8.14
N GLU A 653 5.40 10.18 -7.54
CA GLU A 653 6.17 11.32 -8.02
C GLU A 653 6.67 11.09 -9.45
N ARG A 654 7.17 9.88 -9.75
CA ARG A 654 7.62 9.56 -11.11
C ARG A 654 6.47 9.51 -12.10
N MET A 655 5.36 8.88 -11.74
CA MET A 655 4.18 8.72 -12.57
C MET A 655 3.31 9.98 -12.63
N ALA A 656 3.64 11.04 -11.88
CA ALA A 656 2.88 12.30 -11.85
C ALA A 656 2.48 12.76 -13.28
N GLY A 657 1.19 13.06 -13.43
CA GLY A 657 0.56 13.38 -14.72
C GLY A 657 0.04 12.18 -15.52
N LYS A 658 0.40 10.95 -15.14
CA LYS A 658 -0.06 9.72 -15.79
C LYS A 658 -0.76 8.79 -14.80
N PRO A 659 -2.02 8.39 -15.05
CA PRO A 659 -2.77 7.54 -14.15
C PRO A 659 -2.14 6.13 -14.10
N PHE A 660 -2.14 5.55 -12.91
CA PHE A 660 -1.78 4.17 -12.66
C PHE A 660 -2.65 3.63 -11.54
N LEU A 661 -2.81 2.31 -11.48
CA LEU A 661 -3.51 1.64 -10.39
C LEU A 661 -2.51 1.10 -9.38
N GLN A 662 -2.74 1.31 -8.09
CA GLN A 662 -1.99 0.66 -7.04
C GLN A 662 -2.90 -0.31 -6.27
N ILE A 663 -2.48 -1.57 -6.20
CA ILE A 663 -3.14 -2.60 -5.40
C ILE A 663 -2.16 -3.09 -4.34
N GLU A 664 -2.60 -3.08 -3.10
CA GLU A 664 -1.86 -3.65 -1.98
C GLU A 664 -2.52 -4.94 -1.55
N ILE A 665 -1.73 -6.01 -1.46
CA ILE A 665 -2.21 -7.35 -1.13
C ILE A 665 -1.79 -7.72 0.30
N ASP A 666 -2.71 -8.39 0.99
CA ASP A 666 -2.55 -8.97 2.32
C ASP A 666 -3.22 -10.36 2.41
N GLU A 667 -3.18 -10.96 3.60
CA GLU A 667 -3.80 -12.26 3.89
C GLU A 667 -5.34 -12.27 3.86
N HIS A 668 -5.99 -11.10 3.89
CA HIS A 668 -7.45 -10.96 3.90
C HIS A 668 -8.02 -10.50 2.56
N SER A 669 -7.16 -10.25 1.58
CA SER A 669 -7.53 -9.66 0.30
C SER A 669 -8.53 -10.54 -0.45
N ALA A 670 -9.69 -9.95 -0.76
CA ALA A 670 -10.78 -10.62 -1.47
C ALA A 670 -10.80 -10.23 -2.97
N ASP A 671 -11.08 -11.21 -3.83
CA ASP A 671 -11.03 -11.09 -5.29
C ASP A 671 -11.97 -10.00 -5.84
N ALA A 672 -13.18 -9.89 -5.28
CA ALA A 672 -14.19 -8.92 -5.73
C ALA A 672 -13.74 -7.46 -5.58
N GLY A 673 -12.98 -7.14 -4.52
CA GLY A 673 -12.45 -5.80 -4.29
C GLY A 673 -11.38 -5.43 -5.32
N VAL A 674 -10.56 -6.40 -5.73
CA VAL A 674 -9.49 -6.19 -6.72
C VAL A 674 -10.06 -5.96 -8.12
N ILE A 675 -11.02 -6.77 -8.56
CA ILE A 675 -11.66 -6.61 -9.88
C ILE A 675 -12.33 -5.24 -9.98
N THR A 676 -13.03 -4.80 -8.94
CA THR A 676 -13.69 -3.49 -8.91
C THR A 676 -12.69 -2.34 -9.11
N ARG A 677 -11.50 -2.42 -8.49
CA ARG A 677 -10.42 -1.45 -8.67
C ARG A 677 -9.84 -1.47 -10.09
N CYS A 678 -9.67 -2.66 -10.68
CA CYS A 678 -9.26 -2.81 -12.08
C CYS A 678 -10.28 -2.21 -13.03
N GLU A 679 -11.58 -2.54 -12.90
CA GLU A 679 -12.66 -1.97 -13.72
C GLU A 679 -12.70 -0.44 -13.60
N ALA A 680 -12.66 0.10 -12.38
CA ALA A 680 -12.67 1.55 -12.15
C ALA A 680 -11.44 2.26 -12.75
N PHE A 681 -10.26 1.63 -12.68
CA PHE A 681 -9.07 2.16 -13.32
C PHE A 681 -9.16 2.12 -14.85
N LEU A 682 -9.66 1.03 -15.42
CA LEU A 682 -9.85 0.90 -16.87
C LEU A 682 -10.86 1.93 -17.38
N ASP A 683 -11.95 2.15 -16.64
CA ASP A 683 -12.93 3.18 -16.95
C ASP A 683 -12.31 4.59 -16.88
N SER A 684 -11.43 4.88 -15.91
CA SER A 684 -10.82 6.21 -15.76
C SER A 684 -9.79 6.56 -16.85
N ILE A 685 -9.18 5.54 -17.46
CA ILE A 685 -8.28 5.71 -18.62
C ILE A 685 -9.01 5.55 -19.96
N SER A 686 -10.27 5.11 -19.95
CA SER A 686 -11.11 4.99 -21.14
C SER A 686 -11.55 6.37 -21.62
N GLY A 687 -11.05 6.78 -22.80
CA GLY A 687 -11.35 8.09 -23.41
C GLY A 687 -10.27 9.15 -23.24
N ARG A 688 -9.12 8.81 -22.63
CA ARG A 688 -7.91 9.65 -22.67
C ARG A 688 -7.03 9.20 -23.83
N ASP A 689 -7.12 9.89 -24.97
CA ASP A 689 -6.32 9.57 -26.15
C ASP A 689 -4.92 10.21 -26.09
N ASP A 690 -4.80 11.37 -25.43
CA ASP A 690 -3.53 12.03 -25.16
C ASP A 690 -3.42 12.39 -23.67
N ILE A 691 -2.41 11.82 -23.01
CA ILE A 691 -2.00 12.24 -21.68
C ILE A 691 -0.74 13.08 -21.86
N PRO A 692 -0.76 14.38 -21.53
CA PRO A 692 0.40 15.24 -21.67
C PRO A 692 1.61 14.65 -20.93
N VAL A 693 2.59 14.19 -21.70
CA VAL A 693 3.88 13.77 -21.15
C VAL A 693 4.66 15.06 -20.90
N ASN A 694 4.54 15.61 -19.69
CA ASN A 694 5.41 16.73 -19.31
C ASN A 694 6.86 16.26 -19.36
N LYS A 695 7.68 17.02 -20.10
CA LYS A 695 9.13 16.86 -20.07
C LYS A 695 9.62 17.11 -18.66
N PHE A 696 10.53 16.25 -18.26
CA PHE A 696 10.98 16.11 -16.89
C PHE A 696 11.86 17.30 -16.48
N GLU A 697 11.52 17.98 -15.38
CA GLU A 697 12.49 18.81 -14.66
C GLU A 697 13.30 17.89 -13.75
N THR A 698 14.61 17.86 -13.95
CA THR A 698 15.54 17.16 -13.08
C THR A 698 15.39 17.74 -11.68
N LEU A 699 15.01 16.91 -10.69
CA LEU A 699 15.16 17.31 -9.30
C LEU A 699 16.64 17.63 -9.11
N ASN A 700 16.95 18.90 -8.85
CA ASN A 700 18.29 19.31 -8.49
C ASN A 700 18.59 18.70 -7.12
N ILE A 701 19.30 17.57 -7.10
CA ILE A 701 19.94 17.11 -5.88
C ILE A 701 21.07 18.10 -5.61
N ILE A 702 20.79 19.06 -4.74
CA ILE A 702 21.73 20.08 -4.33
C ILE A 702 22.82 19.37 -3.52
N SER A 703 23.94 19.04 -4.17
CA SER A 703 25.17 18.73 -3.47
C SER A 703 25.69 20.01 -2.84
N ILE A 704 26.09 19.97 -1.57
CA ILE A 704 26.81 21.08 -0.96
C ILE A 704 28.25 21.07 -1.50
N ASN A 705 28.59 22.12 -2.23
CA ASN A 705 29.97 22.54 -2.45
C ASN A 705 30.32 23.67 -1.48
N LYS A 706 31.63 23.93 -1.28
CA LYS A 706 32.30 24.87 -0.35
C LYS A 706 31.79 26.34 -0.28
N GLY A 707 30.67 26.70 -0.92
CA GLY A 707 30.07 28.04 -0.90
C GLY A 707 29.05 28.31 0.22
N THR A 708 28.99 27.49 1.29
CA THR A 708 28.04 27.65 2.42
C THR A 708 28.48 28.63 3.50
N THR A 709 29.53 29.42 3.25
CA THR A 709 29.91 30.55 4.12
C THR A 709 28.71 31.48 4.33
N GLY A 710 28.15 31.51 5.54
CA GLY A 710 27.00 32.34 5.92
C GLY A 710 25.67 31.62 6.16
N LYS A 711 25.55 30.31 5.86
CA LYS A 711 24.33 29.55 6.12
C LYS A 711 24.31 28.88 7.51
N THR A 712 23.11 28.72 8.08
CA THR A 712 22.87 27.97 9.32
C THR A 712 22.44 26.53 9.01
N VAL A 713 23.15 25.58 9.61
CA VAL A 713 22.87 24.14 9.52
C VAL A 713 21.95 23.73 10.66
N TYR A 714 20.73 23.29 10.34
CA TYR A 714 19.76 22.79 11.31
C TYR A 714 19.87 21.27 11.45
N LEU A 715 20.20 20.81 12.65
CA LEU A 715 20.34 19.40 12.98
C LEU A 715 19.07 18.90 13.67
N PRO A 716 18.43 17.82 13.19
CA PRO A 716 17.38 17.15 13.95
C PRO A 716 17.99 16.62 15.23
N ARG A 717 17.33 16.86 16.37
CA ARG A 717 17.89 16.44 17.66
C ARG A 717 18.18 14.95 17.65
N MET A 718 17.19 14.09 17.36
CA MET A 718 17.26 12.61 17.40
C MET A 718 17.78 12.01 18.73
N SER A 719 18.95 12.44 19.18
CA SER A 719 19.60 12.22 20.46
C SER A 719 20.47 13.44 20.80
N ASP A 720 20.80 13.65 22.08
CA ASP A 720 21.59 14.80 22.53
C ASP A 720 23.02 14.83 21.96
N HIS A 721 23.49 13.74 21.35
CA HIS A 721 24.70 13.71 20.53
C HIS A 721 24.70 14.75 19.39
N ALA A 722 23.54 15.24 18.94
CA ALA A 722 23.44 16.32 17.97
C ALA A 722 24.10 17.62 18.44
N PHE A 723 24.16 17.89 19.75
CA PHE A 723 24.89 19.05 20.28
C PHE A 723 26.40 18.92 20.02
N GLY A 724 26.97 17.73 20.20
CA GLY A 724 28.38 17.47 19.86
C GLY A 724 28.67 17.69 18.37
N LEU A 725 27.74 17.31 17.49
CA LEU A 725 27.85 17.57 16.04
C LEU A 725 27.73 19.07 15.71
N ALA A 726 26.78 19.78 16.30
CA ALA A 726 26.59 21.21 16.10
C ALA A 726 27.83 22.01 16.56
N ALA A 727 28.42 21.64 17.70
CA ALA A 727 29.67 22.24 18.18
C ALA A 727 30.83 22.02 17.18
N ALA A 728 30.95 20.82 16.61
CA ALA A 728 31.95 20.51 15.59
C ALA A 728 31.76 21.35 14.30
N PHE A 729 30.52 21.53 13.84
CA PHE A 729 30.22 22.42 12.70
C PHE A 729 30.65 23.86 12.99
N ARG A 730 30.33 24.38 14.18
CA ARG A 730 30.71 25.74 14.62
C ARG A 730 32.22 25.93 14.72
N MET A 731 32.93 24.97 15.30
CA MET A 731 34.40 25.01 15.38
C MET A 731 35.05 25.03 13.98
N CYS A 732 34.39 24.43 12.98
CA CYS A 732 34.80 24.46 11.59
C CYS A 732 34.34 25.71 10.82
N GLY A 733 33.67 26.67 11.46
CA GLY A 733 33.26 27.94 10.86
C GLY A 733 31.90 27.94 10.18
N LEU A 734 31.07 26.89 10.38
CA LEU A 734 29.67 26.88 9.94
C LEU A 734 28.73 27.13 11.11
N ASN A 735 27.76 28.03 10.93
CA ASN A 735 26.69 28.19 11.91
C ASN A 735 25.88 26.90 11.97
N ALA A 736 25.63 26.39 13.17
CA ALA A 736 24.82 25.19 13.37
C ALA A 736 23.91 25.33 14.60
N GLU A 737 22.71 24.79 14.49
CA GLU A 737 21.68 24.81 15.52
C GLU A 737 21.03 23.43 15.62
N VAL A 738 20.92 22.91 16.84
CA VAL A 738 20.12 21.72 17.11
C VAL A 738 18.66 22.15 17.22
N MET A 739 17.79 21.58 16.39
CA MET A 739 16.35 21.84 16.45
C MET A 739 15.76 21.39 17.81
N ASP A 740 14.61 21.94 18.16
CA ASP A 740 13.87 21.58 19.37
C ASP A 740 13.74 20.07 19.57
N ALA A 741 13.57 19.66 20.84
CA ALA A 741 13.18 18.29 21.13
C ALA A 741 11.87 17.92 20.39
N PRO A 742 11.80 16.70 19.83
CA PRO A 742 10.57 16.17 19.27
C PRO A 742 9.39 16.33 20.22
N SER A 743 8.29 16.84 19.71
CA SER A 743 7.05 17.01 20.48
C SER A 743 5.90 16.22 19.85
N MET A 744 4.80 16.07 20.58
CA MET A 744 3.56 15.56 19.98
C MET A 744 3.07 16.45 18.82
N GLY A 745 3.42 17.75 18.82
CA GLY A 745 3.20 18.65 17.70
C GLY A 745 4.02 18.25 16.47
N SER A 746 5.31 17.97 16.65
CA SER A 746 6.20 17.48 15.58
C SER A 746 5.64 16.22 14.94
N LEU A 747 5.23 15.24 15.75
CA LEU A 747 4.64 14.01 15.23
C LEU A 747 3.37 14.26 14.41
N LYS A 748 2.47 15.14 14.90
CA LYS A 748 1.24 15.48 14.18
C LYS A 748 1.53 16.15 12.84
N ILE A 749 2.49 17.08 12.79
CA ILE A 749 2.91 17.74 11.55
C ILE A 749 3.53 16.71 10.60
N GLY A 750 4.48 15.91 11.08
CA GLY A 750 5.17 14.92 10.27
C GLY A 750 4.23 13.87 9.65
N ARG A 751 3.22 13.42 10.41
CA ARG A 751 2.19 12.49 9.92
C ARG A 751 1.33 13.03 8.78
N ARG A 752 1.26 14.34 8.58
CA ARG A 752 0.57 14.94 7.42
C ARG A 752 1.38 14.80 6.12
N HIS A 753 2.67 14.51 6.23
CA HIS A 753 3.60 14.48 5.09
C HIS A 753 4.20 13.09 4.82
N VAL A 754 3.78 12.06 5.56
CA VAL A 754 4.24 10.67 5.39
C VAL A 754 3.03 9.73 5.36
N SER A 755 3.17 8.57 4.73
CA SER A 755 2.05 7.61 4.58
C SER A 755 1.69 6.87 5.88
N GLY A 756 2.52 7.02 6.92
CA GLY A 756 2.38 6.32 8.19
C GLY A 756 2.79 4.85 8.12
N LYS A 757 3.51 4.46 7.06
CA LYS A 757 4.15 3.14 6.87
C LYS A 757 5.66 3.20 7.11
N GLU A 758 6.22 4.39 7.07
CA GLU A 758 7.62 4.69 7.34
C GLU A 758 7.93 4.43 8.82
N CYS A 759 9.22 4.31 9.14
CA CYS A 759 9.65 4.15 10.52
C CYS A 759 9.23 5.38 11.35
N TYR A 760 8.85 5.16 12.61
CA TYR A 760 8.42 6.23 13.51
C TYR A 760 9.39 7.43 13.60
N PRO A 761 10.73 7.24 13.65
CA PRO A 761 11.67 8.35 13.60
C PRO A 761 11.60 9.20 12.33
N CYS A 762 11.22 8.62 11.18
CA CYS A 762 11.06 9.36 9.93
C CYS A 762 9.93 10.39 10.05
N ALA A 763 8.78 9.98 10.61
CA ALA A 763 7.65 10.89 10.82
C ALA A 763 8.03 12.03 11.76
N ILE A 764 8.76 11.73 12.84
CA ILE A 764 9.22 12.74 13.80
C ILE A 764 10.15 13.74 13.14
N THR A 765 11.22 13.28 12.49
CA THR A 765 12.26 14.18 11.97
C THR A 765 11.77 15.00 10.78
N THR A 766 10.88 14.45 9.94
CA THR A 766 10.15 15.24 8.94
C THR A 766 9.29 16.30 9.62
N GLY A 767 8.59 15.95 10.71
CA GLY A 767 7.80 16.88 11.49
C GLY A 767 8.60 18.02 12.12
N ASP A 768 9.77 17.72 12.68
CA ASP A 768 10.68 18.74 13.25
C ASP A 768 11.21 19.68 12.16
N MET A 769 11.59 19.13 11.00
CA MET A 769 12.05 19.90 9.84
C MET A 769 10.97 20.86 9.36
N VAL A 770 9.76 20.35 9.11
CA VAL A 770 8.61 21.17 8.68
C VAL A 770 8.25 22.20 9.75
N LYS A 771 8.22 21.82 11.03
CA LYS A 771 7.96 22.75 12.14
C LYS A 771 8.95 23.92 12.13
N LYS A 772 10.25 23.66 11.90
CA LYS A 772 11.27 24.72 11.80
C LYS A 772 11.02 25.63 10.60
N THR A 773 10.62 25.09 9.44
CA THR A 773 10.29 25.95 8.28
C THR A 773 9.12 26.90 8.51
N LEU A 774 8.27 26.61 9.50
CA LEU A 774 7.11 27.41 9.88
C LEU A 774 7.41 28.40 11.02
N SER A 775 8.63 28.43 11.57
CA SER A 775 8.99 29.33 12.65
C SER A 775 9.36 30.72 12.13
N ASN A 776 9.04 31.76 12.92
CA ASN A 776 9.23 33.17 12.51
C ASN A 776 10.70 33.55 12.26
N ASP A 777 11.63 32.79 12.82
CA ASP A 777 13.08 32.99 12.74
C ASP A 777 13.75 32.21 11.60
N PHE A 778 12.99 31.47 10.78
CA PHE A 778 13.57 30.66 9.71
C PHE A 778 13.85 31.47 8.44
N ASP A 779 15.12 31.60 8.08
CA ASP A 779 15.55 32.24 6.83
C ASP A 779 15.79 31.21 5.73
N HIS A 780 14.81 31.02 4.85
CA HIS A 780 14.87 30.04 3.76
C HIS A 780 16.09 30.21 2.82
N LYS A 781 16.67 31.43 2.69
CA LYS A 781 17.83 31.67 1.81
C LYS A 781 19.14 31.20 2.45
N ASN A 782 19.26 31.38 3.76
CA ASN A 782 20.47 31.10 4.53
C ASN A 782 20.37 29.84 5.40
N SER A 783 19.43 28.94 5.11
CA SER A 783 19.23 27.71 5.87
C SER A 783 19.66 26.46 5.11
N VAL A 784 20.13 25.46 5.86
CA VAL A 784 20.44 24.11 5.37
C VAL A 784 19.94 23.11 6.42
N PHE A 785 19.26 22.05 6.01
CA PHE A 785 18.95 20.94 6.93
C PHE A 785 20.03 19.86 6.90
N PHE A 786 20.37 19.29 8.04
CA PHE A 786 21.24 18.12 8.14
C PHE A 786 20.41 16.85 8.31
N MET A 787 20.53 15.90 7.38
CA MET A 787 19.91 14.59 7.50
C MET A 787 20.84 13.53 6.90
N PRO A 788 21.70 12.90 7.71
CA PRO A 788 22.66 11.93 7.20
C PRO A 788 21.95 10.76 6.52
N SER A 789 22.64 10.19 5.53
CA SER A 789 22.14 9.05 4.74
C SER A 789 22.79 7.74 5.19
N GLY A 790 22.33 6.63 4.62
CA GLY A 790 22.95 5.31 4.80
C GLY A 790 22.91 4.51 3.51
N THR A 791 23.96 3.72 3.25
CA THR A 791 24.11 2.95 2.00
C THR A 791 23.62 1.50 2.08
N GLY A 792 23.11 1.08 3.24
CA GLY A 792 22.63 -0.28 3.48
C GLY A 792 21.10 -0.42 3.32
N PRO A 793 20.56 -1.65 3.36
CA PRO A 793 19.15 -1.98 3.10
C PRO A 793 18.13 -1.38 4.09
N CYS A 794 18.60 -0.58 5.06
CA CYS A 794 17.82 0.07 6.09
C CYS A 794 17.14 1.34 5.58
N ARG A 795 15.82 1.44 5.80
CA ARG A 795 14.97 2.57 5.39
C ARG A 795 15.52 3.95 5.74
N PHE A 796 16.36 4.07 6.77
CA PHE A 796 17.03 5.32 7.16
C PHE A 796 17.70 6.03 5.97
N GLY A 797 18.37 5.30 5.08
CA GLY A 797 19.04 5.88 3.91
C GLY A 797 18.11 6.51 2.87
N GLN A 798 16.80 6.42 3.06
CA GLN A 798 15.77 7.03 2.22
C GLN A 798 15.10 8.26 2.86
N TYR A 799 15.43 8.61 4.11
CA TYR A 799 14.75 9.70 4.82
C TYR A 799 15.00 11.06 4.15
N ASN A 800 16.24 11.36 3.77
CA ASN A 800 16.59 12.63 3.15
C ASN A 800 15.88 12.83 1.80
N ILE A 801 15.72 11.77 0.99
CA ILE A 801 15.02 11.82 -0.30
C ILE A 801 13.53 12.11 -0.06
N LEU A 802 12.91 11.40 0.90
CA LEU A 802 11.53 11.66 1.29
C LEU A 802 11.33 13.11 1.76
N GLN A 803 12.20 13.60 2.63
CA GLN A 803 12.14 14.94 3.19
C GLN A 803 12.39 16.02 2.15
N ARG A 804 13.25 15.76 1.16
CA ARG A 804 13.43 16.63 -0.01
C ARG A 804 12.12 16.80 -0.75
N LEU A 805 11.42 15.70 -1.06
CA LEU A 805 10.10 15.76 -1.69
C LEU A 805 9.10 16.56 -0.84
N VAL A 806 9.09 16.38 0.50
CA VAL A 806 8.23 17.18 1.39
C VAL A 806 8.52 18.68 1.30
N LEU A 807 9.80 19.08 1.29
CA LEU A 807 10.17 20.48 1.15
C LEU A 807 9.83 21.01 -0.25
N ASP A 808 9.96 20.20 -1.30
CA ASP A 808 9.56 20.57 -2.67
C ASP A 808 8.06 20.82 -2.78
N ASP A 809 7.24 19.94 -2.19
CA ASP A 809 5.78 20.08 -2.11
C ASP A 809 5.36 21.37 -1.38
N MET A 810 6.20 21.85 -0.45
CA MET A 810 6.01 23.10 0.29
C MET A 810 6.54 24.34 -0.44
N GLY A 811 7.07 24.21 -1.66
CA GLY A 811 7.68 25.32 -2.41
C GLY A 811 9.08 25.72 -1.92
N LEU A 812 9.73 24.87 -1.12
CA LEU A 812 11.06 25.09 -0.52
C LEU A 812 12.17 24.33 -1.25
N SER A 813 12.05 24.18 -2.57
CA SER A 813 13.03 23.47 -3.43
C SER A 813 14.45 24.06 -3.39
N HIS A 814 14.58 25.33 -3.01
CA HIS A 814 15.85 26.04 -2.87
C HIS A 814 16.56 25.80 -1.53
N VAL A 815 15.88 25.26 -0.50
CA VAL A 815 16.46 24.99 0.83
C VAL A 815 17.17 23.64 0.80
N PRO A 816 18.51 23.54 0.85
CA PRO A 816 19.21 22.26 0.70
C PRO A 816 19.10 21.34 1.92
N ILE A 817 19.28 20.03 1.68
CA ILE A 817 19.49 19.02 2.73
C ILE A 817 20.90 18.44 2.59
N TYR A 818 21.78 18.74 3.55
CA TYR A 818 23.09 18.12 3.68
C TYR A 818 22.96 16.70 4.20
N SER A 819 23.32 15.72 3.37
CA SER A 819 23.08 14.30 3.62
C SER A 819 24.35 13.47 3.42
N PRO A 820 25.37 13.61 4.29
CA PRO A 820 26.59 12.83 4.16
C PRO A 820 26.28 11.33 4.22
N ASN A 821 26.97 10.53 3.41
CA ASN A 821 26.68 9.12 3.24
C ASN A 821 27.75 8.21 3.85
N GLN A 822 27.35 7.05 4.39
CA GLN A 822 28.23 6.11 5.06
C GLN A 822 28.98 5.19 4.06
N ASP A 823 29.68 5.76 3.09
CA ASP A 823 30.55 5.01 2.18
C ASP A 823 31.97 5.61 2.13
N GLY A 824 32.76 5.22 1.12
CA GLY A 824 34.14 5.69 0.97
C GLY A 824 34.26 7.21 0.81
N SER A 825 33.18 7.92 0.43
CA SER A 825 33.13 9.37 0.35
C SER A 825 32.89 10.05 1.71
N PHE A 826 32.50 9.32 2.76
CA PHE A 826 32.06 9.90 4.05
C PHE A 826 33.05 10.92 4.61
N TYR A 827 34.34 10.56 4.69
CA TYR A 827 35.38 11.45 5.21
C TYR A 827 35.69 12.61 4.26
N THR A 828 35.50 12.43 2.95
CA THR A 828 35.64 13.50 1.96
C THR A 828 34.47 14.49 2.06
N GLU A 829 33.24 13.98 2.17
CA GLU A 829 32.01 14.76 2.31
C GLU A 829 31.99 15.56 3.62
N LEU A 830 32.46 14.96 4.72
CA LEU A 830 32.65 15.66 6.00
C LEU A 830 33.87 16.59 5.99
N GLY A 831 34.92 16.24 5.24
CA GLY A 831 36.12 17.06 5.06
C GLY A 831 35.87 18.37 4.29
N ILE A 832 34.73 18.51 3.61
CA ILE A 832 34.27 19.77 3.01
C ILE A 832 34.07 20.86 4.09
N VAL A 833 33.74 20.47 5.31
CA VAL A 833 33.52 21.37 6.46
C VAL A 833 34.85 21.71 7.15
N GLY A 834 35.83 20.79 7.13
CA GLY A 834 37.21 20.99 7.60
C GLY A 834 37.85 19.69 8.10
N ASN A 835 39.17 19.57 8.01
CA ASN A 835 39.90 18.34 8.37
C ASN A 835 39.72 17.91 9.84
N ASP A 836 39.37 18.85 10.73
CA ASP A 836 39.18 18.58 12.16
C ASP A 836 37.73 18.22 12.54
N PHE A 837 36.75 18.35 11.63
CA PHE A 837 35.33 18.13 11.93
C PHE A 837 35.10 16.73 12.50
N THR A 838 35.55 15.69 11.80
CA THR A 838 35.30 14.29 12.19
C THR A 838 35.89 13.95 13.54
N LYS A 839 37.10 14.45 13.83
CA LYS A 839 37.76 14.25 15.12
C LYS A 839 36.96 14.90 16.25
N GLN A 840 36.49 16.12 16.04
CA GLN A 840 35.75 16.87 17.05
C GLN A 840 34.33 16.34 17.26
N ALA A 841 33.64 15.99 16.17
CA ALA A 841 32.38 15.27 16.21
C ALA A 841 32.49 13.98 17.04
N TRP A 842 33.55 13.19 16.83
CA TRP A 842 33.78 11.98 17.61
C TRP A 842 34.05 12.25 19.09
N ARG A 843 34.85 13.29 19.41
CA ARG A 843 35.07 13.72 20.82
C ARG A 843 33.75 14.09 21.49
N GLY A 844 32.89 14.83 20.79
CA GLY A 844 31.56 15.18 21.30
C GLY A 844 30.66 13.98 21.49
N ILE A 845 30.64 13.04 20.53
CA ILE A 845 29.85 11.81 20.64
C ILE A 845 30.27 11.02 21.88
N VAL A 846 31.57 10.77 22.06
CA VAL A 846 32.09 10.00 23.19
C VAL A 846 31.83 10.71 24.52
N ALA A 847 32.03 12.04 24.59
CA ALA A 847 31.80 12.79 25.82
C ALA A 847 30.33 12.74 26.26
N ILE A 848 29.40 12.89 25.30
CA ILE A 848 27.95 12.83 25.57
C ILE A 848 27.52 11.40 25.92
N ASP A 849 28.09 10.36 25.30
CA ASP A 849 27.81 8.96 25.66
C ASP A 849 28.23 8.64 27.10
N LEU A 850 29.41 9.14 27.53
CA LEU A 850 29.86 9.02 28.92
C LEU A 850 28.95 9.79 29.89
N LEU A 851 28.53 11.00 29.53
CA LEU A 851 27.59 11.79 30.32
C LEU A 851 26.21 11.10 30.44
N MET A 852 25.71 10.49 29.36
CA MET A 852 24.48 9.70 29.38
C MET A 852 24.60 8.44 30.24
N LYS A 853 25.78 7.81 30.29
CA LYS A 853 26.04 6.69 31.21
C LYS A 853 25.93 7.15 32.67
N CYS A 854 26.56 8.27 33.04
CA CYS A 854 26.43 8.85 34.38
C CYS A 854 24.96 9.15 34.72
N LEU A 855 24.20 9.75 33.78
CA LEU A 855 22.77 10.01 33.94
C LEU A 855 21.98 8.72 34.25
N HIS A 856 22.15 7.67 33.45
CA HIS A 856 21.40 6.44 33.62
C HIS A 856 21.84 5.62 34.84
N GLU A 857 23.09 5.76 35.27
CA GLU A 857 23.63 5.14 36.47
C GLU A 857 23.09 5.81 37.74
N THR A 858 23.08 7.15 37.80
CA THR A 858 22.72 7.91 39.00
C THR A 858 21.21 8.14 39.15
N ARG A 859 20.46 8.36 38.06
CA ARG A 859 19.03 8.75 38.10
C ARG A 859 18.14 7.82 38.95
N PRO A 860 18.30 6.47 38.95
CA PRO A 860 17.50 5.59 39.82
C PRO A 860 17.72 5.81 41.32
N TYR A 861 18.81 6.45 41.72
CA TYR A 861 19.22 6.69 43.10
C TYR A 861 19.12 8.16 43.52
N GLU A 862 18.53 9.02 42.68
CA GLU A 862 18.40 10.45 42.98
C GLU A 862 17.52 10.68 44.23
N VAL A 863 17.97 11.54 45.14
CA VAL A 863 17.24 11.85 46.39
C VAL A 863 16.09 12.82 46.12
N HIS A 864 16.34 13.84 45.30
CA HIS A 864 15.31 14.77 44.82
C HIS A 864 15.10 14.56 43.32
N LYS A 865 13.84 14.32 42.96
CA LYS A 865 13.45 14.04 41.58
C LYS A 865 13.82 15.20 40.65
N GLY A 866 14.66 14.94 39.67
CA GLY A 866 15.06 15.90 38.64
C GLY A 866 16.45 16.51 38.83
N ASP A 867 17.12 16.28 39.98
CA ASP A 867 18.46 16.81 40.23
C ASP A 867 19.48 16.24 39.24
N THR A 868 19.44 14.93 39.01
CA THR A 868 20.35 14.26 38.07
C THR A 868 20.10 14.74 36.63
N GLU A 869 18.85 15.05 36.28
CA GLU A 869 18.48 15.59 34.97
C GLU A 869 18.99 17.04 34.79
N GLY A 870 18.86 17.87 35.82
CA GLY A 870 19.39 19.24 35.82
C GLY A 870 20.90 19.25 35.63
N LEU A 871 21.61 18.39 36.37
CA LEU A 871 23.06 18.23 36.26
C LEU A 871 23.48 17.74 34.86
N TYR A 872 22.71 16.82 34.27
CA TYR A 872 22.94 16.35 32.91
C TYR A 872 22.87 17.48 31.89
N TYR A 873 21.82 18.31 31.92
CA TYR A 873 21.69 19.42 30.97
C TYR A 873 22.76 20.49 31.16
N GLU A 874 23.13 20.80 32.41
CA GLU A 874 24.25 21.71 32.68
C GLU A 874 25.52 21.23 31.99
N TYR A 875 25.89 19.96 32.19
CA TYR A 875 27.09 19.40 31.59
C TYR A 875 26.99 19.18 30.07
N LEU A 876 25.80 18.91 29.55
CA LEU A 876 25.57 18.82 28.11
C LEU A 876 25.91 20.16 27.43
N PHE A 877 25.45 21.28 27.99
CA PHE A 877 25.77 22.61 27.46
C PHE A 877 27.24 23.00 27.68
N LYS A 878 27.84 22.64 28.83
CA LYS A 878 29.30 22.82 29.03
C LYS A 878 30.12 22.05 27.98
N VAL A 879 29.73 20.80 27.66
CA VAL A 879 30.39 20.00 26.61
C VAL A 879 30.20 20.69 25.25
N TYR A 880 28.99 21.15 24.93
CA TYR A 880 28.69 21.87 23.70
C TYR A 880 29.52 23.15 23.53
N ASP A 881 29.64 23.97 24.57
CA ASP A 881 30.40 25.21 24.53
C ASP A 881 31.91 24.95 24.42
N LEU A 882 32.43 24.00 25.20
CA LEU A 882 33.85 23.65 25.17
C LEU A 882 34.29 23.12 23.80
N LEU A 883 33.46 22.29 23.15
CA LEU A 883 33.78 21.69 21.84
C LEU A 883 33.82 22.69 20.68
N GLN A 884 33.35 23.94 20.87
CA GLN A 884 33.47 24.99 19.87
C GLN A 884 34.90 25.54 19.77
N ASP A 885 35.77 25.28 20.75
CA ASP A 885 37.18 25.67 20.77
C ASP A 885 38.10 24.52 20.33
N LYS A 886 39.06 24.83 19.45
CA LYS A 886 40.12 23.91 18.98
C LYS A 886 41.04 23.43 20.12
N SER A 887 41.19 24.21 21.19
CA SER A 887 42.05 23.96 22.34
C SER A 887 41.36 23.27 23.52
N SER A 888 40.14 22.78 23.31
CA SER A 888 39.28 22.14 24.33
C SER A 888 39.94 21.01 25.14
N ASP A 889 39.96 21.13 26.47
CA ASP A 889 40.36 20.07 27.41
C ASP A 889 39.15 19.24 27.87
N ILE A 890 38.61 18.42 26.95
CA ILE A 890 37.49 17.51 27.23
C ILE A 890 37.79 16.54 28.40
N PRO A 891 38.98 15.93 28.53
CA PRO A 891 39.31 15.09 29.69
C PRO A 891 39.14 15.78 31.05
N ALA A 892 39.49 17.06 31.17
CA ALA A 892 39.26 17.80 32.42
C ALA A 892 37.76 17.90 32.74
N LEU A 893 36.93 18.26 31.76
CA LEU A 893 35.47 18.34 31.94
C LEU A 893 34.85 16.98 32.25
N LEU A 894 35.32 15.89 31.62
CA LEU A 894 34.85 14.54 31.92
C LEU A 894 35.19 14.12 33.37
N ASN A 895 36.33 14.54 33.89
CA ASN A 895 36.68 14.32 35.30
C ASN A 895 35.78 15.13 36.25
N GLU A 896 35.40 16.35 35.86
CA GLU A 896 34.42 17.17 36.60
C GLU A 896 33.05 16.49 36.62
N ILE A 897 32.53 16.08 35.45
CA ILE A 897 31.27 15.33 35.32
C ILE A 897 31.27 14.13 36.25
N ARG A 898 32.32 13.29 36.20
CA ARG A 898 32.42 12.11 37.07
C ARG A 898 32.32 12.47 38.55
N ARG A 899 32.98 13.55 38.99
CA ARG A 899 32.94 13.98 40.39
C ARG A 899 31.54 14.43 40.78
N SER A 900 30.91 15.27 39.96
CA SER A 900 29.59 15.83 40.26
C SER A 900 28.47 14.80 40.27
N PHE A 901 28.55 13.74 39.43
CA PHE A 901 27.59 12.63 39.47
C PHE A 901 27.86 11.61 40.59
N SER A 902 29.02 11.69 41.26
CA SER A 902 29.40 10.82 42.39
C SER A 902 29.08 11.44 43.77
N THR A 903 28.76 12.73 43.80
CA THR A 903 28.38 13.50 45.00
C THR A 903 26.87 13.67 45.04
#